data_AF-A0A950KE56-F1
#
_entry.id   AF-A0A950KE56-F1
#
_cell.length_a   1.000
_cell.length_b   1.000
_cell.length_c   1.000
_cell.angle_alpha   90.00
_cell.angle_beta   90.00
_cell.angle_gamma   90.00
#
_symmetry.space_group_name_H-M   'P 1'
#
loop_
_entity.id
_entity.type
_entity.pdbx_description
1 polymer ?
#
loop_
_entity_poly.entity_id
_entity_poly.type
_entity_poly.pdbx_seq_one_letter_code
_entity_poly.pdbx_strand_id
1 'polypeptide(L)'
;YTYNADATVAFQDIGFLNGLASSFGQNLDLGGRMNLKWNGQGELKNSIGKVELHGDGLRAKPVQGVKVDVAGNYQGPHVEVPTVVVNSPYADLTAALRFDPQRFEIPNLRVTKNGNVITGNAAVPLDLRPGAKVPVSLDQPLQASLQADNISIASLQLGKPQATGYICFHLLVSKTLQDPLVNITTTARDLRSTAVSSLSAASSDIQIRLADKVLTVQGQVRQADIQPIQLQGRIPVDVGQVINERRLPDDTPLQFSLKWPDTNLAFVQKVVPVFRRIEGRAGADVNVGGTLKKPVLAGDITADIPRMQAKTDAIPPISDFVTRIGFRQDHVQIDRLTGLAGGGAFRVNGTVNLVDGTNPKFDISTTGNQVLFTRSDNVIVRGDFDLAIRGPLSAGEVSGRVGVIDSRFFQDIDILPLNLPGRPAPKPAPVPRSNVSITTPPLRDWKFNISVQTARPFLVQSNLARGRVTIDLHVGGTGLQPTVTGFVRVDNLTASLPFSHLDINNGYVNFAPGGNPFDPALNIIGTSSIQDYDVRVRIFGNVSNFQILFDSTPPLSQGDIATLLATGATTQELAQNPSLLAGRATFILAQQLLSKVFKLKPNAQQQSFLERIQVNIIPGSRPDTQDVSARFDLTKNYQLIGEVGQEGDVGLRLRYLIRFR
;
A
#
# COMPACT_ATOMS: atom_id res chain seq x y z
N TYR A 1 -37.41 -72.93 8.07
CA TYR A 1 -36.60 -73.43 9.20
C TYR A 1 -36.60 -72.37 10.27
N THR A 2 -37.08 -72.71 11.45
CA THR A 2 -36.94 -71.93 12.69
C THR A 2 -35.59 -72.22 13.31
N TYR A 3 -34.93 -71.21 13.84
CA TYR A 3 -33.64 -71.35 14.52
C TYR A 3 -33.63 -70.56 15.83
N ASN A 4 -32.71 -70.91 16.72
CA ASN A 4 -32.28 -70.10 17.85
C ASN A 4 -30.77 -70.31 17.96
N ALA A 5 -29.99 -69.24 17.85
CA ALA A 5 -28.55 -69.32 17.76
C ALA A 5 -27.88 -68.10 18.39
N ASP A 6 -26.75 -68.36 19.03
CA ASP A 6 -25.83 -67.38 19.56
C ASP A 6 -24.48 -67.53 18.87
N ALA A 7 -23.86 -66.42 18.50
CA ALA A 7 -22.53 -66.39 17.92
C ALA A 7 -21.70 -65.28 18.57
N THR A 8 -20.47 -65.61 18.97
CA THR A 8 -19.46 -64.62 19.35
C THR A 8 -18.26 -64.83 18.45
N VAL A 9 -17.88 -63.79 17.71
CA VAL A 9 -16.77 -63.83 16.75
C VAL A 9 -15.80 -62.71 17.08
N ALA A 10 -14.55 -63.07 17.31
CA ALA A 10 -13.47 -62.13 17.56
C ALA A 10 -12.52 -62.11 16.36
N PHE A 11 -12.53 -61.00 15.62
CA PHE A 11 -11.61 -60.74 14.52
C PHE A 11 -10.37 -60.03 15.07
N GLN A 12 -9.21 -60.68 15.00
CA GLN A 12 -7.93 -60.09 15.38
C GLN A 12 -7.49 -58.99 14.40
N ASP A 13 -7.91 -59.09 13.15
CA ASP A 13 -7.73 -58.05 12.13
C ASP A 13 -8.89 -58.10 11.13
N ILE A 14 -9.52 -56.96 10.86
CA ILE A 14 -10.60 -56.84 9.86
C ILE A 14 -10.10 -56.64 8.43
N GLY A 15 -8.79 -56.74 8.19
CA GLY A 15 -8.20 -56.57 6.86
C GLY A 15 -8.74 -57.55 5.80
N PHE A 16 -9.32 -58.69 6.21
CA PHE A 16 -10.01 -59.60 5.30
C PHE A 16 -11.20 -58.96 4.57
N LEU A 17 -11.81 -57.91 5.15
CA LEU A 17 -12.92 -57.17 4.55
C LEU A 17 -12.48 -56.28 3.38
N ASN A 18 -11.18 -56.06 3.16
CA ASN A 18 -10.69 -55.26 2.03
C ASN A 18 -11.11 -55.84 0.67
N GLY A 19 -11.22 -57.17 0.56
CA GLY A 19 -11.73 -57.81 -0.65
C GLY A 19 -13.19 -57.45 -0.94
N LEU A 20 -14.01 -57.37 0.12
CA LEU A 20 -15.40 -56.94 0.03
C LEU A 20 -15.50 -55.44 -0.26
N ALA A 21 -14.71 -54.59 0.40
CA ALA A 21 -14.68 -53.15 0.10
C ALA A 21 -14.30 -52.89 -1.38
N SER A 22 -13.34 -53.65 -1.90
CA SER A 22 -12.88 -53.55 -3.28
C SER A 22 -13.98 -53.92 -4.28
N SER A 23 -14.89 -54.84 -3.96
CA SER A 23 -16.02 -55.18 -4.83
C SER A 23 -17.05 -54.04 -4.95
N PHE A 24 -17.10 -53.15 -3.96
CA PHE A 24 -17.84 -51.88 -4.03
C PHE A 24 -17.01 -50.72 -4.60
N GLY A 25 -15.84 -51.00 -5.16
CA GLY A 25 -14.95 -49.99 -5.75
C GLY A 25 -14.19 -49.13 -4.74
N GLN A 26 -14.09 -49.57 -3.48
CA GLN A 26 -13.45 -48.82 -2.40
C GLN A 26 -12.16 -49.50 -1.95
N ASN A 27 -11.05 -48.76 -1.95
CA ASN A 27 -9.76 -49.22 -1.39
C ASN A 27 -9.54 -48.59 -0.02
N LEU A 28 -9.99 -49.28 1.02
CA LEU A 28 -10.08 -48.73 2.37
C LEU A 28 -8.88 -49.09 3.27
N ASP A 29 -8.06 -50.08 2.92
CA ASP A 29 -6.95 -50.57 3.76
C ASP A 29 -7.39 -50.79 5.22
N LEU A 30 -8.50 -51.50 5.37
CA LEU A 30 -9.12 -51.84 6.64
C LEU A 30 -8.15 -52.65 7.50
N GLY A 31 -8.17 -52.39 8.79
CA GLY A 31 -7.53 -53.26 9.77
C GLY A 31 -7.92 -52.89 11.21
N GLY A 32 -7.42 -53.66 12.17
CA GLY A 32 -7.73 -53.49 13.59
C GLY A 32 -8.67 -54.57 14.12
N ARG A 33 -8.91 -54.57 15.43
CA ARG A 33 -9.65 -55.64 16.11
C ARG A 33 -11.14 -55.34 16.13
N MET A 34 -11.96 -56.38 15.96
CA MET A 34 -13.42 -56.25 16.03
C MET A 34 -14.02 -57.48 16.68
N ASN A 35 -14.85 -57.27 17.69
CA ASN A 35 -15.61 -58.31 18.36
C ASN A 35 -17.09 -58.14 18.01
N LEU A 36 -17.71 -59.20 17.51
CA LEU A 36 -19.12 -59.28 17.18
C LEU A 36 -19.79 -60.29 18.11
N LYS A 37 -20.83 -59.88 18.81
CA LYS A 37 -21.77 -60.78 19.48
C LYS A 37 -23.11 -60.68 18.78
N TRP A 38 -23.71 -61.82 18.51
CA TRP A 38 -25.00 -61.93 17.86
C TRP A 38 -25.84 -62.99 18.54
N ASN A 39 -27.11 -62.67 18.77
CA ASN A 39 -28.14 -63.59 19.18
C ASN A 39 -29.29 -63.45 18.18
N GLY A 40 -29.85 -64.56 17.71
CA GLY A 40 -30.99 -64.53 16.82
C GLY A 40 -31.90 -65.74 16.98
N GLN A 41 -33.20 -65.51 16.86
CA GLN A 41 -34.22 -66.55 16.91
C GLN A 41 -35.38 -66.26 15.95
N GLY A 42 -36.06 -67.32 15.49
CA GLY A 42 -37.25 -67.23 14.63
C GLY A 42 -37.06 -67.87 13.26
N GLU A 43 -37.91 -67.50 12.30
CA GLU A 43 -37.81 -67.96 10.92
C GLU A 43 -36.82 -67.12 10.11
N LEU A 44 -36.10 -67.72 9.18
CA LEU A 44 -35.09 -67.05 8.34
C LEU A 44 -35.52 -65.72 7.70
N LYS A 45 -36.81 -65.54 7.38
CA LYS A 45 -37.33 -64.29 6.78
C LYS A 45 -37.88 -63.29 7.82
N ASN A 46 -38.10 -63.72 9.05
CA ASN A 46 -38.75 -62.93 10.09
C ASN A 46 -38.10 -63.16 11.45
N SER A 47 -36.78 -63.22 11.47
CA SER A 47 -36.00 -63.46 12.67
C SER A 47 -35.90 -62.20 13.51
N ILE A 48 -35.78 -62.40 14.82
CA ILE A 48 -35.55 -61.35 15.79
C ILE A 48 -34.20 -61.62 16.42
N GLY A 49 -33.40 -60.58 16.63
CA GLY A 49 -32.11 -60.75 17.28
C GLY A 49 -31.47 -59.47 17.74
N LYS A 50 -30.33 -59.64 18.41
CA LYS A 50 -29.47 -58.57 18.91
C LYS A 50 -28.09 -58.71 18.32
N VAL A 51 -27.46 -57.57 18.06
CA VAL A 51 -26.11 -57.44 17.54
C VAL A 51 -25.37 -56.45 18.43
N GLU A 52 -24.21 -56.85 18.94
CA GLU A 52 -23.25 -55.96 19.59
C GLU A 52 -21.93 -56.06 18.85
N LEU A 53 -21.37 -54.92 18.47
CA LEU A 53 -20.11 -54.81 17.76
C LEU A 53 -19.21 -53.83 18.50
N HIS A 54 -18.01 -54.29 18.86
CA HIS A 54 -16.97 -53.50 19.49
C HIS A 54 -15.71 -53.56 18.64
N GLY A 55 -15.30 -52.43 18.09
CA GLY A 55 -14.07 -52.26 17.32
C GLY A 55 -13.07 -51.40 18.07
N ASP A 56 -11.81 -51.84 18.11
CA ASP A 56 -10.71 -51.11 18.75
C ASP A 56 -9.48 -51.06 17.84
N GLY A 57 -8.84 -49.90 17.79
CA GLY A 57 -7.68 -49.64 16.95
C GLY A 57 -7.98 -49.80 15.46
N LEU A 58 -9.21 -49.56 15.02
CA LEU A 58 -9.61 -49.68 13.62
C LEU A 58 -8.85 -48.66 12.77
N ARG A 59 -8.42 -49.08 11.58
CA ARG A 59 -7.78 -48.24 10.57
C ARG A 59 -8.48 -48.40 9.22
N ALA A 60 -8.61 -47.30 8.50
CA ALA A 60 -9.07 -47.23 7.13
C ALA A 60 -8.45 -45.97 6.50
N LYS A 61 -7.70 -46.04 5.40
CA LYS A 61 -7.01 -44.87 4.83
C LYS A 61 -7.97 -43.67 4.65
N PRO A 62 -7.67 -42.47 5.19
CA PRO A 62 -6.45 -42.02 5.92
C PRO A 62 -6.55 -42.07 7.46
N VAL A 63 -7.60 -42.65 8.02
CA VAL A 63 -7.94 -42.66 9.44
C VAL A 63 -7.34 -43.87 10.17
N GLN A 64 -6.73 -43.64 11.34
CA GLN A 64 -6.21 -44.70 12.21
C GLN A 64 -6.69 -44.50 13.65
N GLY A 65 -6.71 -45.58 14.44
CA GLY A 65 -7.05 -45.50 15.86
C GLY A 65 -8.51 -45.20 16.14
N VAL A 66 -9.42 -45.69 15.28
CA VAL A 66 -10.86 -45.52 15.47
C VAL A 66 -11.38 -46.59 16.44
N LYS A 67 -12.22 -46.18 17.38
CA LYS A 67 -13.02 -47.08 18.21
C LYS A 67 -14.48 -46.97 17.79
N VAL A 68 -15.16 -48.11 17.71
CA VAL A 68 -16.56 -48.19 17.29
C VAL A 68 -17.31 -49.10 18.24
N ASP A 69 -18.37 -48.58 18.84
CA ASP A 69 -19.30 -49.33 19.67
C ASP A 69 -20.70 -49.22 19.06
N VAL A 70 -21.27 -50.36 18.70
CA VAL A 70 -22.59 -50.44 18.08
C VAL A 70 -23.39 -51.51 18.80
N ALA A 71 -24.57 -51.15 19.29
CA ALA A 71 -25.53 -52.11 19.83
C ALA A 71 -26.88 -51.90 19.15
N GLY A 72 -27.46 -52.98 18.63
CA GLY A 72 -28.69 -52.91 17.85
C GLY A 72 -29.51 -54.19 17.91
N ASN A 73 -30.77 -54.04 17.52
CA ASN A 73 -31.77 -55.09 17.46
C ASN A 73 -32.31 -55.15 16.03
N TYR A 74 -32.76 -56.31 15.59
CA TYR A 74 -33.47 -56.46 14.31
C TYR A 74 -34.72 -57.32 14.47
N GLN A 75 -35.72 -57.06 13.63
CA GLN A 75 -36.95 -57.83 13.49
C GLN A 75 -37.35 -57.91 12.01
N GLY A 76 -37.09 -59.06 11.38
CA GLY A 76 -37.20 -59.22 9.94
C GLY A 76 -36.31 -58.20 9.22
N PRO A 77 -36.85 -57.34 8.35
CA PRO A 77 -36.07 -56.33 7.65
C PRO A 77 -35.87 -55.02 8.44
N HIS A 78 -36.47 -54.88 9.62
CA HIS A 78 -36.35 -53.68 10.44
C HIS A 78 -35.14 -53.80 11.36
N VAL A 79 -34.32 -52.77 11.40
CA VAL A 79 -33.13 -52.69 12.25
C VAL A 79 -33.20 -51.40 13.07
N GLU A 80 -33.01 -51.52 14.37
CA GLU A 80 -32.89 -50.37 15.28
C GLU A 80 -31.57 -50.45 16.02
N VAL A 81 -30.77 -49.40 15.89
CA VAL A 81 -29.46 -49.26 16.52
C VAL A 81 -29.55 -48.05 17.45
N PRO A 82 -29.98 -48.22 18.71
CA PRO A 82 -30.18 -47.10 19.63
C PRO A 82 -28.89 -46.34 19.95
N THR A 83 -27.75 -47.01 19.86
CA THR A 83 -26.45 -46.41 20.19
C THR A 83 -25.38 -46.84 19.20
N VAL A 84 -24.84 -45.86 18.48
CA VAL A 84 -23.61 -45.91 17.70
C VAL A 84 -22.66 -44.89 18.31
N VAL A 85 -21.51 -45.33 18.82
CA VAL A 85 -20.42 -44.45 19.27
C VAL A 85 -19.21 -44.71 18.39
N VAL A 86 -18.66 -43.65 17.81
CA VAL A 86 -17.42 -43.71 17.05
C VAL A 86 -16.46 -42.67 17.61
N ASN A 87 -15.35 -43.10 18.17
CA ASN A 87 -14.26 -42.23 18.59
C ASN A 87 -13.15 -42.28 17.55
N SER A 88 -12.73 -41.12 17.04
CA SER A 88 -11.66 -41.03 16.05
C SER A 88 -10.74 -39.85 16.34
N PRO A 89 -9.51 -39.83 15.79
CA PRO A 89 -8.63 -38.67 15.91
C PRO A 89 -9.22 -37.38 15.32
N TYR A 90 -10.25 -37.49 14.47
CA TYR A 90 -10.85 -36.35 13.80
C TYR A 90 -12.07 -35.80 14.52
N ALA A 91 -12.92 -36.65 15.08
CA ALA A 91 -14.13 -36.29 15.81
C ALA A 91 -14.71 -37.50 16.55
N ASP A 92 -15.47 -37.23 17.61
CA ASP A 92 -16.32 -38.20 18.29
C ASP A 92 -17.74 -38.09 17.75
N LEU A 93 -18.36 -39.23 17.45
CA LEU A 93 -19.73 -39.31 16.94
C LEU A 93 -20.58 -40.19 17.85
N THR A 94 -21.80 -39.73 18.10
CA THR A 94 -22.87 -40.52 18.72
C THR A 94 -24.13 -40.40 17.88
N ALA A 95 -24.75 -41.52 17.53
CA ALA A 95 -25.99 -41.53 16.76
C ALA A 95 -26.88 -42.71 17.14
N ALA A 96 -28.18 -42.59 16.85
CA ALA A 96 -29.08 -43.74 16.72
C ALA A 96 -29.44 -43.90 15.24
N LEU A 97 -29.60 -45.14 14.80
CA LEU A 97 -29.98 -45.48 13.43
C LEU A 97 -31.24 -46.32 13.45
N ARG A 98 -32.15 -46.06 12.52
CA ARG A 98 -33.27 -46.94 12.21
C ARG A 98 -33.26 -47.23 10.72
N PHE A 99 -33.50 -48.47 10.37
CA PHE A 99 -33.54 -48.90 8.99
C PHE A 99 -34.75 -49.79 8.78
N ASP A 100 -35.48 -49.50 7.72
CA ASP A 100 -36.47 -50.36 7.12
C ASP A 100 -36.28 -50.33 5.58
N PRO A 101 -36.86 -51.28 4.81
CA PRO A 101 -36.66 -51.32 3.37
C PRO A 101 -37.06 -50.06 2.59
N GLN A 102 -37.88 -49.18 3.16
CA GLN A 102 -38.36 -47.95 2.55
C GLN A 102 -37.65 -46.71 3.08
N ARG A 103 -37.01 -46.76 4.26
CA ARG A 103 -36.43 -45.59 4.90
C ARG A 103 -35.23 -45.91 5.80
N PHE A 104 -34.28 -44.98 5.79
CA PHE A 104 -33.18 -44.90 6.75
C PHE A 104 -33.32 -43.63 7.58
N GLU A 105 -33.37 -43.76 8.90
CA GLU A 105 -33.49 -42.64 9.82
C GLU A 105 -32.29 -42.57 10.77
N ILE A 106 -31.90 -41.34 11.08
CA ILE A 106 -30.94 -40.96 12.11
C ILE A 106 -31.71 -40.05 13.06
N PRO A 107 -32.41 -40.57 14.09
CA PRO A 107 -33.25 -39.75 14.97
C PRO A 107 -32.47 -38.72 15.80
N ASN A 108 -31.23 -39.07 16.13
CA ASN A 108 -30.27 -38.20 16.79
C ASN A 108 -28.87 -38.44 16.22
N LEU A 109 -28.17 -37.34 15.98
CA LEU A 109 -26.78 -37.29 15.61
C LEU A 109 -26.12 -36.26 16.50
N ARG A 110 -24.95 -36.59 17.03
CA ARG A 110 -24.08 -35.68 17.75
C ARG A 110 -22.65 -35.92 17.30
N VAL A 111 -22.00 -34.90 16.76
CA VAL A 111 -20.59 -34.94 16.37
C VAL A 111 -19.85 -33.89 17.19
N THR A 112 -18.80 -34.30 17.88
CA THR A 112 -18.00 -33.43 18.75
C THR A 112 -16.55 -33.43 18.28
N LYS A 113 -15.95 -32.24 18.16
CA LYS A 113 -14.53 -32.08 17.80
C LYS A 113 -13.95 -30.83 18.44
N ASN A 114 -12.89 -30.96 19.23
CA ASN A 114 -12.20 -29.81 19.84
C ASN A 114 -13.16 -28.84 20.58
N GLY A 115 -14.18 -29.39 21.26
CA GLY A 115 -15.21 -28.62 21.96
C GLY A 115 -16.37 -28.12 21.08
N ASN A 116 -16.25 -28.18 19.75
CA ASN A 116 -17.33 -27.88 18.82
C ASN A 116 -18.33 -29.03 18.77
N VAL A 117 -19.62 -28.73 18.76
CA VAL A 117 -20.69 -29.73 18.72
C VAL A 117 -21.64 -29.45 17.57
N ILE A 118 -21.87 -30.46 16.74
CA ILE A 118 -22.90 -30.48 15.70
C ILE A 118 -23.94 -31.51 16.13
N THR A 119 -25.21 -31.15 16.04
CA THR A 119 -26.33 -32.04 16.34
C THR A 119 -27.32 -32.09 15.19
N GLY A 120 -28.12 -33.15 15.11
CA GLY A 120 -29.18 -33.17 14.13
C GLY A 120 -29.90 -34.50 14.02
N ASN A 121 -30.68 -34.61 12.95
CA ASN A 121 -31.42 -35.80 12.57
C ASN A 121 -31.59 -35.87 11.05
N ALA A 122 -31.92 -37.05 10.55
CA ALA A 122 -32.24 -37.26 9.15
C ALA A 122 -33.22 -38.42 8.97
N ALA A 123 -34.02 -38.37 7.91
CA ALA A 123 -34.88 -39.43 7.44
C ALA A 123 -34.80 -39.42 5.91
N VAL A 124 -34.17 -40.46 5.36
CA VAL A 124 -33.84 -40.59 3.95
C VAL A 124 -34.66 -41.76 3.38
N PRO A 125 -35.49 -41.53 2.36
CA PRO A 125 -36.24 -42.60 1.73
C PRO A 125 -35.33 -43.45 0.85
N LEU A 126 -35.46 -44.77 0.92
CA LEU A 126 -34.61 -45.71 0.20
C LEU A 126 -35.28 -46.23 -1.07
N ASP A 127 -34.47 -46.53 -2.09
CA ASP A 127 -34.89 -47.31 -3.26
C ASP A 127 -33.91 -48.46 -3.47
N LEU A 128 -34.27 -49.64 -2.96
CA LEU A 128 -33.43 -50.85 -2.99
C LEU A 128 -33.80 -51.78 -4.15
N ARG A 129 -34.57 -51.30 -5.14
CA ARG A 129 -34.95 -52.10 -6.31
C ARG A 129 -33.71 -52.41 -7.19
N PRO A 130 -33.62 -53.63 -7.75
CA PRO A 130 -32.54 -53.98 -8.68
C PRO A 130 -32.52 -53.01 -9.88
N GLY A 131 -31.37 -52.40 -10.15
CA GLY A 131 -31.18 -51.43 -11.25
C GLY A 131 -31.30 -49.95 -10.88
N ALA A 132 -31.62 -49.61 -9.62
CA ALA A 132 -31.54 -48.23 -9.14
C ALA A 132 -30.08 -47.72 -9.20
N LYS A 133 -29.87 -46.51 -9.75
CA LYS A 133 -28.52 -45.90 -9.86
C LYS A 133 -27.94 -45.47 -8.51
N VAL A 134 -28.80 -45.13 -7.56
CA VAL A 134 -28.47 -44.64 -6.22
C VAL A 134 -29.44 -45.30 -5.25
N PRO A 135 -29.01 -45.76 -4.05
CA PRO A 135 -29.86 -46.46 -3.09
C PRO A 135 -30.79 -45.51 -2.31
N VAL A 136 -31.33 -44.48 -2.97
CA VAL A 136 -32.13 -43.41 -2.37
C VAL A 136 -33.27 -43.07 -3.33
N SER A 137 -34.48 -42.95 -2.80
CA SER A 137 -35.65 -42.58 -3.59
C SER A 137 -35.64 -41.08 -3.89
N LEU A 138 -35.78 -40.72 -5.17
CA LEU A 138 -35.77 -39.33 -5.60
C LEU A 138 -37.12 -38.63 -5.41
N ASP A 139 -38.21 -39.40 -5.41
CA ASP A 139 -39.59 -38.89 -5.48
C ASP A 139 -40.30 -38.94 -4.13
N GLN A 140 -39.72 -39.63 -3.15
CA GLN A 140 -40.26 -39.70 -1.78
C GLN A 140 -39.74 -38.54 -0.92
N PRO A 141 -40.54 -38.07 0.06
CA PRO A 141 -40.10 -37.03 0.98
C PRO A 141 -38.92 -37.49 1.84
N LEU A 142 -37.93 -36.61 1.96
CA LEU A 142 -36.83 -36.70 2.90
C LEU A 142 -36.96 -35.59 3.94
N GLN A 143 -36.36 -35.79 5.11
CA GLN A 143 -36.21 -34.74 6.12
C GLN A 143 -34.79 -34.77 6.67
N ALA A 144 -34.19 -33.61 6.89
CA ALA A 144 -32.94 -33.52 7.63
C ALA A 144 -32.86 -32.20 8.37
N SER A 145 -32.35 -32.24 9.59
CA SER A 145 -32.02 -31.06 10.38
C SER A 145 -30.61 -31.21 10.89
N LEU A 146 -29.72 -30.25 10.61
CA LEU A 146 -28.40 -30.17 11.23
C LEU A 146 -28.25 -28.79 11.85
N GLN A 147 -27.77 -28.73 13.08
CA GLN A 147 -27.51 -27.49 13.77
C GLN A 147 -26.17 -27.54 14.49
N ALA A 148 -25.51 -26.40 14.57
CA ALA A 148 -24.31 -26.27 15.36
C ALA A 148 -24.24 -24.86 15.92
N ASP A 149 -23.88 -24.78 17.19
CA ASP A 149 -23.75 -23.53 17.91
C ASP A 149 -22.29 -23.29 18.27
N ASN A 150 -21.87 -22.03 18.15
CA ASN A 150 -20.59 -21.56 18.65
C ASN A 150 -19.36 -22.32 18.10
N ILE A 151 -19.39 -22.69 16.83
CA ILE A 151 -18.29 -23.41 16.19
C ILE A 151 -17.12 -22.44 15.98
N SER A 152 -15.95 -22.77 16.52
CA SER A 152 -14.75 -21.95 16.36
C SER A 152 -14.26 -21.98 14.91
N ILE A 153 -14.26 -20.84 14.23
CA ILE A 153 -13.77 -20.70 12.85
C ILE A 153 -12.27 -21.03 12.74
N ALA A 154 -11.50 -20.78 13.80
CA ALA A 154 -10.09 -21.13 13.87
C ALA A 154 -9.89 -22.65 13.79
N SER A 155 -10.82 -23.43 14.35
CA SER A 155 -10.75 -24.90 14.35
C SER A 155 -11.13 -25.55 13.01
N LEU A 156 -11.75 -24.78 12.10
CA LEU A 156 -12.14 -25.23 10.76
C LEU A 156 -11.02 -25.05 9.72
N GLN A 157 -9.96 -24.30 10.06
CA GLN A 157 -8.85 -24.01 9.16
C GLN A 157 -7.72 -25.03 9.29
N LEU A 158 -7.11 -25.37 8.15
CA LEU A 158 -5.89 -26.17 8.09
C LEU A 158 -4.67 -25.25 8.27
N GLY A 159 -3.82 -25.54 9.25
CA GLY A 159 -2.61 -24.76 9.53
C GLY A 159 -2.82 -23.58 10.49
N LYS A 160 -2.01 -22.53 10.34
CA LYS A 160 -2.10 -21.33 11.21
C LYS A 160 -3.38 -20.55 10.87
N PRO A 161 -4.29 -20.32 11.84
CA PRO A 161 -5.56 -19.67 11.57
C PRO A 161 -5.36 -18.22 11.10
N GLN A 162 -5.97 -17.88 9.97
CA GLN A 162 -6.02 -16.54 9.38
C GLN A 162 -7.27 -15.75 9.78
N ALA A 163 -8.29 -16.46 10.26
CA ALA A 163 -9.50 -15.89 10.81
C ALA A 163 -9.88 -16.55 12.14
N THR A 164 -10.46 -15.77 13.03
CA THR A 164 -11.05 -16.25 14.30
C THR A 164 -12.48 -15.74 14.43
N GLY A 165 -13.23 -16.32 15.35
CA GLY A 165 -14.64 -16.02 15.58
C GLY A 165 -15.45 -17.30 15.75
N TYR A 166 -16.75 -17.13 15.90
CA TYR A 166 -17.68 -18.21 16.15
C TYR A 166 -18.78 -18.20 15.10
N ILE A 167 -19.15 -19.38 14.60
CA ILE A 167 -20.21 -19.58 13.62
C ILE A 167 -21.28 -20.48 14.21
N CYS A 168 -22.53 -20.06 14.08
CA CYS A 168 -23.71 -20.91 14.29
C CYS A 168 -24.33 -21.18 12.93
N PHE A 169 -24.84 -22.39 12.72
CA PHE A 169 -25.62 -22.71 11.54
C PHE A 169 -26.80 -23.61 11.86
N HIS A 170 -27.89 -23.44 11.10
CA HIS A 170 -29.01 -24.35 11.08
C HIS A 170 -29.32 -24.69 9.62
N LEU A 171 -29.37 -25.98 9.31
CA LEU A 171 -29.77 -26.56 8.03
C LEU A 171 -31.08 -27.30 8.25
N LEU A 172 -32.08 -27.02 7.41
CA LEU A 172 -33.33 -27.74 7.31
C LEU A 172 -33.52 -28.19 5.86
N VAL A 173 -33.79 -29.47 5.66
CA VAL A 173 -34.11 -30.07 4.35
C VAL A 173 -35.45 -30.79 4.45
N SER A 174 -36.30 -30.58 3.45
CA SER A 174 -37.61 -31.22 3.33
C SER A 174 -38.02 -31.40 1.87
N LYS A 175 -39.21 -31.98 1.63
CA LYS A 175 -39.70 -32.41 0.29
C LYS A 175 -38.84 -33.53 -0.31
N THR A 176 -38.79 -33.66 -1.63
CA THR A 176 -38.17 -34.78 -2.36
C THR A 176 -36.75 -34.39 -2.80
N LEU A 177 -35.90 -35.35 -3.19
CA LEU A 177 -34.58 -35.03 -3.76
C LEU A 177 -34.66 -34.40 -5.15
N GLN A 178 -35.76 -34.62 -5.90
CA GLN A 178 -35.99 -33.95 -7.18
C GLN A 178 -36.27 -32.45 -7.02
N ASP A 179 -37.00 -32.06 -5.97
CA ASP A 179 -37.34 -30.66 -5.66
C ASP A 179 -37.24 -30.40 -4.15
N PRO A 180 -36.01 -30.33 -3.61
CA PRO A 180 -35.81 -30.18 -2.18
C PRO A 180 -36.09 -28.75 -1.75
N LEU A 181 -36.73 -28.59 -0.59
CA LEU A 181 -36.75 -27.33 0.13
C LEU A 181 -35.61 -27.35 1.14
N VAL A 182 -34.55 -26.58 0.86
CA VAL A 182 -33.39 -26.42 1.74
C VAL A 182 -33.40 -25.01 2.32
N ASN A 183 -33.26 -24.87 3.63
CA ASN A 183 -33.00 -23.59 4.29
C ASN A 183 -31.74 -23.74 5.14
N ILE A 184 -30.76 -22.84 4.93
CA ILE A 184 -29.56 -22.74 5.75
C ILE A 184 -29.51 -21.31 6.30
N THR A 185 -29.43 -21.18 7.61
CA THR A 185 -29.17 -19.90 8.28
C THR A 185 -27.84 -20.00 9.00
N THR A 186 -26.95 -19.05 8.73
CA THR A 186 -25.61 -19.01 9.29
C THR A 186 -25.37 -17.64 9.88
N THR A 187 -24.98 -17.60 11.15
CA THR A 187 -24.56 -16.36 11.82
C THR A 187 -23.13 -16.51 12.28
N ALA A 188 -22.30 -15.53 11.99
CA ALA A 188 -20.97 -15.46 12.57
C ALA A 188 -20.78 -14.20 13.40
N ARG A 189 -20.09 -14.36 14.53
CA ARG A 189 -19.82 -13.31 15.52
C ARG A 189 -18.34 -13.31 15.88
N ASP A 190 -17.87 -12.16 16.34
CA ASP A 190 -16.46 -11.91 16.68
C ASP A 190 -15.48 -12.27 15.56
N LEU A 191 -15.89 -12.04 14.31
CA LEU A 191 -15.04 -12.29 13.14
C LEU A 191 -13.83 -11.37 13.15
N ARG A 192 -12.64 -11.95 13.19
CA ARG A 192 -11.37 -11.21 13.08
C ARG A 192 -10.49 -11.86 12.03
N SER A 193 -9.75 -11.06 11.28
CA SER A 193 -8.78 -11.53 10.28
C SER A 193 -7.39 -10.97 10.58
N THR A 194 -6.36 -11.78 10.35
CA THR A 194 -4.95 -11.37 10.46
C THR A 194 -4.59 -10.26 9.46
N ALA A 195 -5.24 -10.21 8.29
CA ALA A 195 -4.98 -9.22 7.24
C ALA A 195 -5.44 -7.80 7.61
N VAL A 196 -6.43 -7.67 8.49
CA VAL A 196 -7.03 -6.41 8.94
C VAL A 196 -7.21 -6.38 10.45
N SER A 197 -6.18 -6.84 11.18
CA SER A 197 -6.21 -7.03 12.64
C SER A 197 -6.42 -5.75 13.44
N SER A 198 -6.22 -4.58 12.82
CA SER A 198 -6.45 -3.26 13.41
C SER A 198 -7.92 -2.82 13.42
N LEU A 199 -8.80 -3.55 12.73
CA LEU A 199 -10.24 -3.29 12.72
C LEU A 199 -10.96 -3.99 13.87
N SER A 200 -12.06 -3.40 14.34
CA SER A 200 -12.97 -4.07 15.27
C SER A 200 -13.55 -5.34 14.67
N ALA A 201 -13.95 -6.28 15.53
CA ALA A 201 -14.53 -7.54 15.10
C ALA A 201 -15.79 -7.31 14.26
N ALA A 202 -15.96 -8.13 13.22
CA ALA A 202 -17.11 -8.11 12.35
C ALA A 202 -18.13 -9.18 12.76
N SER A 203 -19.32 -9.08 12.19
CA SER A 203 -20.39 -10.07 12.30
C SER A 203 -21.03 -10.27 10.95
N SER A 204 -21.55 -11.47 10.69
CA SER A 204 -22.30 -11.76 9.47
C SER A 204 -23.57 -12.53 9.77
N ASP A 205 -24.59 -12.27 8.96
CA ASP A 205 -25.82 -13.06 8.92
C ASP A 205 -26.04 -13.44 7.46
N ILE A 206 -26.14 -14.74 7.18
CA ILE A 206 -26.28 -15.28 5.83
C ILE A 206 -27.42 -16.30 5.84
N GLN A 207 -28.34 -16.16 4.89
CA GLN A 207 -29.42 -17.08 4.63
C GLN A 207 -29.26 -17.64 3.21
N ILE A 208 -29.35 -18.96 3.09
CA ILE A 208 -29.34 -19.68 1.83
C ILE A 208 -30.62 -20.49 1.76
N ARG A 209 -31.35 -20.39 0.66
CA ARG A 209 -32.60 -21.13 0.45
C ARG A 209 -32.64 -21.72 -0.94
N LEU A 210 -32.86 -23.03 -1.05
CA LEU A 210 -33.20 -23.71 -2.29
C LEU A 210 -34.67 -24.08 -2.25
N ALA A 211 -35.44 -23.56 -3.20
CA ALA A 211 -36.84 -23.90 -3.39
C ALA A 211 -37.18 -23.75 -4.87
N ASP A 212 -38.04 -24.64 -5.39
CA ASP A 212 -38.55 -24.57 -6.77
C ASP A 212 -37.40 -24.48 -7.80
N LYS A 213 -36.36 -25.29 -7.56
CA LYS A 213 -35.09 -25.33 -8.33
C LYS A 213 -34.32 -24.00 -8.39
N VAL A 214 -34.51 -23.11 -7.42
CA VAL A 214 -33.78 -21.84 -7.33
C VAL A 214 -33.06 -21.73 -5.99
N LEU A 215 -31.73 -21.69 -6.03
CA LEU A 215 -30.89 -21.34 -4.91
C LEU A 215 -30.83 -19.82 -4.77
N THR A 216 -31.19 -19.31 -3.61
CA THR A 216 -31.10 -17.90 -3.24
C THR A 216 -30.13 -17.75 -2.07
N VAL A 217 -29.32 -16.71 -2.11
CA VAL A 217 -28.38 -16.34 -1.05
C VAL A 217 -28.66 -14.89 -0.70
N GLN A 218 -28.81 -14.59 0.58
CA GLN A 218 -28.95 -13.23 1.08
C GLN A 218 -28.13 -13.10 2.36
N GLY A 219 -27.42 -11.99 2.51
CA GLY A 219 -26.66 -11.78 3.73
C GLY A 219 -26.16 -10.36 3.90
N GLN A 220 -25.69 -10.10 5.10
CA GLN A 220 -25.07 -8.84 5.47
C GLN A 220 -23.82 -9.10 6.31
N VAL A 221 -22.80 -8.27 6.12
CA VAL A 221 -21.61 -8.23 6.98
C VAL A 221 -21.56 -6.86 7.64
N ARG A 222 -21.50 -6.85 8.98
CA ARG A 222 -21.47 -5.64 9.81
C ARG A 222 -20.14 -5.54 10.51
N GLN A 223 -19.53 -4.36 10.50
CA GLN A 223 -18.32 -4.04 11.23
C GLN A 223 -18.39 -2.57 11.67
N ALA A 224 -17.87 -2.25 12.86
CA ALA A 224 -18.15 -0.97 13.52
C ALA A 224 -17.62 0.27 12.78
N ASP A 225 -16.57 0.13 11.97
CA ASP A 225 -15.93 1.22 11.24
C ASP A 225 -16.45 1.39 9.79
N ILE A 226 -17.32 0.50 9.30
CA ILE A 226 -17.85 0.53 7.93
C ILE A 226 -19.38 0.38 7.87
N GLN A 227 -20.02 0.83 6.78
CA GLN A 227 -21.43 0.52 6.56
C GLN A 227 -21.62 -0.97 6.25
N PRO A 228 -22.77 -1.58 6.62
CA PRO A 228 -23.02 -2.98 6.36
C PRO A 228 -22.91 -3.32 4.87
N ILE A 229 -22.10 -4.32 4.56
CA ILE A 229 -21.97 -4.86 3.20
C ILE A 229 -23.14 -5.81 2.98
N GLN A 230 -23.89 -5.63 1.90
CA GLN A 230 -25.03 -6.46 1.54
C GLN A 230 -24.65 -7.40 0.40
N LEU A 231 -25.06 -8.66 0.51
CA LEU A 231 -24.86 -9.70 -0.48
C LEU A 231 -26.21 -10.30 -0.86
N GLN A 232 -26.46 -10.45 -2.16
CA GLN A 232 -27.61 -11.18 -2.69
C GLN A 232 -27.17 -12.07 -3.84
N GLY A 233 -27.83 -13.21 -4.02
CA GLY A 233 -27.48 -14.21 -5.03
C GLY A 233 -28.66 -15.06 -5.44
N ARG A 234 -28.70 -15.45 -6.70
CA ARG A 234 -29.70 -16.35 -7.30
C ARG A 234 -29.04 -17.25 -8.34
N ILE A 235 -29.22 -18.55 -8.21
CA ILE A 235 -28.73 -19.57 -9.15
C ILE A 235 -29.84 -20.62 -9.35
N PRO A 236 -30.28 -20.91 -10.57
CA PRO A 236 -31.12 -22.08 -10.82
C PRO A 236 -30.32 -23.37 -10.57
N VAL A 237 -30.82 -24.24 -9.71
CA VAL A 237 -30.19 -25.51 -9.34
C VAL A 237 -31.24 -26.60 -9.37
N ASP A 238 -31.15 -27.48 -10.36
CA ASP A 238 -31.93 -28.72 -10.42
C ASP A 238 -31.13 -29.84 -9.73
N VAL A 239 -31.50 -30.16 -8.49
CA VAL A 239 -30.79 -31.16 -7.69
C VAL A 239 -30.91 -32.57 -8.29
N GLY A 240 -32.06 -32.90 -8.88
CA GLY A 240 -32.25 -34.16 -9.60
C GLY A 240 -31.30 -34.29 -10.78
N GLN A 241 -31.13 -33.23 -11.57
CA GLN A 241 -30.13 -33.19 -12.64
C GLN A 241 -28.71 -33.32 -12.10
N VAL A 242 -28.35 -32.58 -11.05
CA VAL A 242 -27.01 -32.62 -10.44
C VAL A 242 -26.67 -34.00 -9.91
N ILE A 243 -27.61 -34.70 -9.27
CA ILE A 243 -27.39 -36.07 -8.78
C ILE A 243 -27.15 -37.03 -9.96
N ASN A 244 -27.94 -36.91 -11.03
CA ASN A 244 -27.84 -37.78 -12.20
C ASN A 244 -26.57 -37.55 -13.03
N GLU A 245 -26.20 -36.29 -13.24
CA GLU A 245 -25.04 -35.89 -14.05
C GLU A 245 -23.75 -35.78 -13.23
N ARG A 246 -23.84 -35.82 -11.89
CA ARG A 246 -22.75 -35.62 -10.92
C ARG A 246 -22.02 -34.28 -11.06
N ARG A 247 -22.66 -33.30 -11.68
CA ARG A 247 -22.17 -31.93 -11.84
C ARG A 247 -23.33 -30.97 -12.04
N LEU A 248 -23.09 -29.70 -11.74
CA LEU A 248 -23.98 -28.62 -12.13
C LEU A 248 -23.62 -28.21 -13.57
N PRO A 249 -24.61 -27.97 -14.47
CA PRO A 249 -24.32 -27.59 -15.86
C PRO A 249 -23.47 -26.32 -15.95
N ASP A 250 -22.43 -26.34 -16.80
CA ASP A 250 -21.50 -25.23 -17.01
C ASP A 250 -22.18 -23.91 -17.43
N ASP A 251 -23.31 -24.04 -18.13
CA ASP A 251 -24.14 -22.95 -18.67
C ASP A 251 -25.20 -22.45 -17.69
N THR A 252 -25.24 -22.99 -16.47
CA THR A 252 -26.14 -22.53 -15.42
C THR A 252 -25.96 -21.02 -15.19
N PRO A 253 -27.03 -20.21 -15.32
CA PRO A 253 -26.93 -18.78 -15.12
C PRO A 253 -26.74 -18.46 -13.64
N LEU A 254 -25.97 -17.42 -13.35
CA LEU A 254 -25.77 -16.92 -11.99
C LEU A 254 -26.05 -15.42 -11.95
N GLN A 255 -26.64 -14.98 -10.84
CA GLN A 255 -26.86 -13.57 -10.53
C GLN A 255 -26.43 -13.33 -9.10
N PHE A 256 -25.41 -12.50 -8.89
CA PHE A 256 -24.98 -12.05 -7.58
C PHE A 256 -24.88 -10.54 -7.56
N SER A 257 -25.14 -9.94 -6.42
CA SER A 257 -24.98 -8.52 -6.17
C SER A 257 -24.32 -8.32 -4.80
N LEU A 258 -23.29 -7.49 -4.78
CA LEU A 258 -22.58 -7.04 -3.60
C LEU A 258 -22.70 -5.53 -3.55
N LYS A 259 -23.32 -5.01 -2.51
CA LYS A 259 -23.46 -3.57 -2.29
C LYS A 259 -22.70 -3.16 -1.04
N TRP A 260 -21.73 -2.28 -1.21
CA TRP A 260 -21.04 -1.57 -0.15
C TRP A 260 -21.46 -0.10 -0.19
N PRO A 261 -22.40 0.33 0.68
CA PRO A 261 -22.89 1.71 0.68
C PRO A 261 -21.79 2.71 1.02
N ASP A 262 -22.03 3.98 0.68
CA ASP A 262 -21.14 5.11 0.99
C ASP A 262 -20.67 5.10 2.46
N THR A 263 -19.43 4.65 2.64
CA THR A 263 -18.79 4.38 3.92
C THR A 263 -17.70 5.39 4.19
N ASN A 264 -17.65 5.90 5.43
CA ASN A 264 -16.57 6.78 5.87
C ASN A 264 -15.22 6.03 5.83
N LEU A 265 -14.23 6.62 5.15
CA LEU A 265 -12.91 6.01 4.95
C LEU A 265 -11.94 6.17 6.13
N ALA A 266 -12.37 6.72 7.27
CA ALA A 266 -11.52 6.91 8.45
C ALA A 266 -10.82 5.62 8.93
N PHE A 267 -11.39 4.44 8.64
CA PHE A 267 -10.78 3.14 8.97
C PHE A 267 -9.52 2.83 8.14
N VAL A 268 -9.37 3.41 6.94
CA VAL A 268 -8.27 3.10 6.01
C VAL A 268 -6.91 3.42 6.63
N GLN A 269 -6.81 4.46 7.46
CA GLN A 269 -5.56 4.80 8.17
C GLN A 269 -5.13 3.72 9.18
N LYS A 270 -6.05 2.87 9.65
CA LYS A 270 -5.75 1.73 10.54
C LYS A 270 -5.20 0.55 9.75
N VAL A 271 -5.60 0.41 8.48
CA VAL A 271 -5.28 -0.75 7.63
C VAL A 271 -4.06 -0.49 6.73
N VAL A 272 -3.92 0.73 6.22
CA VAL A 272 -2.87 1.11 5.28
C VAL A 272 -1.95 2.15 5.95
N PRO A 273 -0.78 1.74 6.48
CA PRO A 273 0.04 2.57 7.35
C PRO A 273 0.60 3.85 6.72
N VAL A 274 0.63 3.95 5.38
CA VAL A 274 1.16 5.09 4.63
C VAL A 274 0.32 6.36 4.85
N PHE A 275 -0.97 6.22 5.16
CA PHE A 275 -1.87 7.36 5.35
C PHE A 275 -1.80 7.88 6.80
N ARG A 276 -1.61 9.19 6.94
CA ARG A 276 -1.70 9.90 8.21
C ARG A 276 -3.15 10.27 8.51
N ARG A 277 -3.90 10.69 7.47
CA ARG A 277 -5.29 11.11 7.57
C ARG A 277 -5.98 10.88 6.24
N ILE A 278 -7.22 10.41 6.30
CA ILE A 278 -8.10 10.28 5.14
C ILE A 278 -9.53 10.59 5.60
N GLU A 279 -10.14 11.57 4.94
CA GLU A 279 -11.48 12.06 5.23
C GLU A 279 -12.27 12.01 3.94
N GLY A 280 -13.40 11.31 3.98
CA GLY A 280 -14.19 11.06 2.79
C GLY A 280 -15.01 9.80 2.90
N ARG A 281 -15.70 9.49 1.81
CA ARG A 281 -16.56 8.31 1.70
C ARG A 281 -16.25 7.57 0.40
N ALA A 282 -16.44 6.25 0.43
CA ALA A 282 -16.43 5.43 -0.77
C ALA A 282 -17.58 4.44 -0.74
N GLY A 283 -18.06 4.08 -1.92
CA GLY A 283 -19.06 3.04 -2.13
C GLY A 283 -18.67 2.14 -3.30
N ALA A 284 -19.25 0.95 -3.32
CA ALA A 284 -19.13 0.03 -4.44
C ALA A 284 -20.45 -0.72 -4.66
N ASP A 285 -20.85 -0.86 -5.92
CA ASP A 285 -21.94 -1.74 -6.34
C ASP A 285 -21.37 -2.71 -7.38
N VAL A 286 -21.38 -4.00 -7.05
CA VAL A 286 -20.79 -5.06 -7.87
C VAL A 286 -21.83 -6.11 -8.16
N ASN A 287 -22.07 -6.37 -9.44
CA ASN A 287 -22.99 -7.38 -9.92
C ASN A 287 -22.21 -8.44 -10.70
N VAL A 288 -22.54 -9.71 -10.48
CA VAL A 288 -21.98 -10.83 -11.24
C VAL A 288 -23.12 -11.55 -11.93
N GLY A 289 -23.11 -11.52 -13.26
CA GLY A 289 -24.06 -12.20 -14.14
C GLY A 289 -23.38 -13.32 -14.95
N GLY A 290 -24.03 -13.73 -16.05
CA GLY A 290 -23.49 -14.71 -16.97
C GLY A 290 -23.76 -16.15 -16.50
N THR A 291 -22.84 -17.06 -16.82
CA THR A 291 -22.94 -18.48 -16.46
C THR A 291 -21.80 -18.92 -15.57
N LEU A 292 -21.90 -20.07 -14.91
CA LEU A 292 -20.83 -20.61 -14.05
C LEU A 292 -19.49 -20.72 -14.79
N LYS A 293 -19.52 -21.10 -16.08
CA LYS A 293 -18.33 -21.18 -16.93
C LYS A 293 -17.80 -19.83 -17.39
N LYS A 294 -18.66 -18.82 -17.54
CA LYS A 294 -18.31 -17.48 -18.02
C LYS A 294 -19.02 -16.41 -17.17
N PRO A 295 -18.56 -16.18 -15.92
CA PRO A 295 -19.12 -15.12 -15.10
C PRO A 295 -18.80 -13.76 -15.71
N VAL A 296 -19.76 -12.85 -15.66
CA VAL A 296 -19.63 -11.47 -16.14
C VAL A 296 -19.77 -10.53 -14.96
N LEU A 297 -18.67 -9.88 -14.57
CA LEU A 297 -18.69 -8.88 -13.51
C LEU A 297 -19.07 -7.51 -14.10
N ALA A 298 -19.90 -6.75 -13.42
CA ALA A 298 -20.23 -5.38 -13.80
C ALA A 298 -20.53 -4.54 -12.55
N GLY A 299 -20.14 -3.28 -12.54
CA GLY A 299 -20.37 -2.43 -11.38
C GLY A 299 -19.67 -1.10 -11.44
N ASP A 300 -19.74 -0.37 -10.33
CA ASP A 300 -19.06 0.89 -10.16
C ASP A 300 -18.50 1.07 -8.74
N ILE A 301 -17.41 1.83 -8.68
CA ILE A 301 -16.76 2.28 -7.46
C ILE A 301 -16.79 3.80 -7.46
N THR A 302 -17.28 4.38 -6.38
CA THR A 302 -17.31 5.82 -6.16
C THR A 302 -16.50 6.17 -4.93
N ALA A 303 -15.81 7.31 -4.98
CA ALA A 303 -15.25 7.91 -3.79
C ALA A 303 -15.23 9.44 -3.87
N ASP A 304 -15.47 10.07 -2.73
CA ASP A 304 -15.38 11.50 -2.50
C ASP A 304 -14.52 11.72 -1.25
N ILE A 305 -13.30 12.20 -1.46
CA ILE A 305 -12.24 12.35 -0.47
C ILE A 305 -11.82 13.83 -0.46
N PRO A 306 -12.47 14.67 0.36
CA PRO A 306 -12.11 16.08 0.51
C PRO A 306 -10.69 16.27 1.05
N ARG A 307 -10.14 15.29 1.79
CA ARG A 307 -8.79 15.39 2.34
C ARG A 307 -8.11 14.05 2.52
N MET A 308 -6.89 13.94 2.00
CA MET A 308 -5.97 12.83 2.21
C MET A 308 -4.56 13.35 2.47
N GLN A 309 -3.90 12.80 3.48
CA GLN A 309 -2.53 13.14 3.82
C GLN A 309 -1.73 11.87 4.09
N ALA A 310 -0.61 11.71 3.40
CA ALA A 310 0.35 10.66 3.67
C ALA A 310 1.22 10.99 4.89
N LYS A 311 1.91 9.99 5.44
CA LYS A 311 2.93 10.20 6.48
C LYS A 311 4.26 10.70 5.92
N THR A 312 4.49 10.49 4.62
CA THR A 312 5.68 10.90 3.87
C THR A 312 5.44 12.21 3.13
N ASP A 313 6.47 13.04 3.03
CA ASP A 313 6.44 14.28 2.24
C ASP A 313 6.59 14.05 0.73
N ALA A 314 6.90 12.81 0.33
CA ALA A 314 6.97 12.41 -1.08
C ALA A 314 5.59 12.36 -1.77
N ILE A 315 4.51 12.29 -0.99
CA ILE A 315 3.14 12.34 -1.51
C ILE A 315 2.53 13.66 -1.01
N PRO A 316 2.24 14.63 -1.90
CA PRO A 316 1.62 15.88 -1.49
C PRO A 316 0.23 15.61 -0.89
N PRO A 317 -0.27 16.48 0.01
CA PRO A 317 -1.66 16.42 0.44
C PRO A 317 -2.60 16.45 -0.77
N ILE A 318 -3.58 15.55 -0.78
CA ILE A 318 -4.61 15.49 -1.80
C ILE A 318 -5.91 16.05 -1.21
N SER A 319 -6.58 16.95 -1.91
CA SER A 319 -7.91 17.45 -1.57
C SER A 319 -8.88 17.34 -2.74
N ASP A 320 -10.18 17.44 -2.45
CA ASP A 320 -11.26 17.44 -3.44
C ASP A 320 -11.16 16.28 -4.43
N PHE A 321 -10.71 15.11 -3.93
CA PHE A 321 -10.53 13.93 -4.75
C PHE A 321 -11.87 13.26 -4.98
N VAL A 322 -12.27 13.17 -6.25
CA VAL A 322 -13.51 12.51 -6.65
C VAL A 322 -13.18 11.47 -7.70
N THR A 323 -13.69 10.26 -7.49
CA THR A 323 -13.50 9.15 -8.42
C THR A 323 -14.82 8.42 -8.72
N ARG A 324 -14.97 8.03 -9.98
CA ARG A 324 -15.97 7.10 -10.48
C ARG A 324 -15.28 6.16 -11.46
N ILE A 325 -15.27 4.88 -11.11
CA ILE A 325 -14.67 3.81 -11.90
C ILE A 325 -15.78 2.81 -12.20
N GLY A 326 -16.12 2.65 -13.47
CA GLY A 326 -17.01 1.59 -13.93
C GLY A 326 -16.20 0.37 -14.33
N PHE A 327 -16.74 -0.83 -14.15
CA PHE A 327 -16.16 -2.03 -14.75
C PHE A 327 -17.26 -2.90 -15.33
N ARG A 328 -16.96 -3.57 -16.44
CA ARG A 328 -17.85 -4.51 -17.11
C ARG A 328 -17.03 -5.57 -17.81
N GLN A 329 -17.37 -6.83 -17.56
CA GLN A 329 -16.63 -8.00 -18.02
C GLN A 329 -15.16 -7.91 -17.61
N ASP A 330 -14.30 -7.74 -18.59
CA ASP A 330 -12.85 -7.67 -18.57
C ASP A 330 -12.34 -6.24 -18.84
N HIS A 331 -13.20 -5.23 -18.74
CA HIS A 331 -12.85 -3.83 -18.95
C HIS A 331 -13.19 -2.98 -17.73
N VAL A 332 -12.20 -2.23 -17.25
CA VAL A 332 -12.37 -1.16 -16.27
C VAL A 332 -12.24 0.17 -17.00
N GLN A 333 -13.20 1.06 -16.77
CA GLN A 333 -13.23 2.42 -17.29
C GLN A 333 -13.08 3.40 -16.12
N ILE A 334 -12.09 4.29 -16.22
CA ILE A 334 -11.97 5.42 -15.32
C ILE A 334 -12.80 6.56 -15.92
N ASP A 335 -14.04 6.72 -15.47
CA ASP A 335 -14.98 7.72 -16.00
C ASP A 335 -14.60 9.13 -15.54
N ARG A 336 -14.20 9.24 -14.27
CA ARG A 336 -13.77 10.49 -13.65
C ARG A 336 -12.84 10.17 -12.51
N LEU A 337 -11.62 10.68 -12.54
CA LEU A 337 -10.73 10.70 -11.38
C LEU A 337 -10.04 12.07 -11.39
N THR A 338 -10.41 12.91 -10.44
CA THR A 338 -9.92 14.29 -10.34
C THR A 338 -9.59 14.63 -8.89
N GLY A 339 -8.66 15.55 -8.68
CA GLY A 339 -8.38 16.10 -7.35
C GLY A 339 -7.37 17.23 -7.40
N LEU A 340 -7.00 17.73 -6.23
CA LEU A 340 -5.96 18.73 -6.05
C LEU A 340 -4.79 18.12 -5.29
N ALA A 341 -3.60 18.10 -5.88
CA ALA A 341 -2.36 17.64 -5.25
C ALA A 341 -1.48 18.84 -4.87
N GLY A 342 -1.40 19.14 -3.57
CA GLY A 342 -0.69 20.32 -3.04
C GLY A 342 -1.20 21.65 -3.59
N GLY A 343 -2.50 21.70 -3.93
CA GLY A 343 -3.20 22.86 -4.50
C GLY A 343 -3.29 22.89 -6.04
N GLY A 344 -2.57 22.01 -6.75
CA GLY A 344 -2.64 21.90 -8.21
C GLY A 344 -3.62 20.84 -8.67
N ALA A 345 -4.41 21.12 -9.70
CA ALA A 345 -5.42 20.18 -10.20
C ALA A 345 -4.79 19.05 -10.99
N PHE A 346 -5.27 17.82 -10.79
CA PHE A 346 -4.94 16.68 -11.63
C PHE A 346 -6.19 15.92 -12.06
N ARG A 347 -6.06 15.22 -13.19
CA ARG A 347 -7.09 14.37 -13.78
C ARG A 347 -6.45 13.10 -14.30
N VAL A 348 -7.11 11.98 -14.09
CA VAL A 348 -6.75 10.67 -14.64
C VAL A 348 -7.96 10.13 -15.39
N ASN A 349 -7.74 9.67 -16.62
CA ASN A 349 -8.74 9.00 -17.44
C ASN A 349 -8.10 7.81 -18.14
N GLY A 350 -8.88 6.79 -18.49
CA GLY A 350 -8.38 5.68 -19.30
C GLY A 350 -9.06 4.37 -18.96
N THR A 351 -8.44 3.29 -19.40
CA THR A 351 -8.98 1.94 -19.28
C THR A 351 -7.97 0.95 -18.74
N VAL A 352 -8.48 -0.12 -18.13
CA VAL A 352 -7.69 -1.29 -17.75
C VAL A 352 -8.38 -2.52 -18.30
N ASN A 353 -7.66 -3.32 -19.09
CA ASN A 353 -8.13 -4.60 -19.60
C ASN A 353 -7.68 -5.73 -18.65
N LEU A 354 -8.64 -6.55 -18.22
CA LEU A 354 -8.53 -7.63 -17.25
C LEU A 354 -8.67 -9.02 -17.89
N VAL A 355 -8.50 -9.16 -19.22
CA VAL A 355 -8.53 -10.47 -19.91
C VAL A 355 -7.55 -11.44 -19.26
N ASP A 356 -6.34 -10.95 -18.97
CA ASP A 356 -5.40 -11.63 -18.07
C ASP A 356 -5.54 -11.01 -16.67
N GLY A 357 -6.40 -11.62 -15.85
CA GLY A 357 -6.71 -11.11 -14.50
C GLY A 357 -5.50 -11.03 -13.56
N THR A 358 -4.39 -11.72 -13.88
CA THR A 358 -3.14 -11.64 -13.13
C THR A 358 -2.15 -10.63 -13.69
N ASN A 359 -2.33 -10.22 -14.95
CA ASN A 359 -1.47 -9.28 -15.65
C ASN A 359 -2.28 -8.25 -16.45
N PRO A 360 -3.04 -7.38 -15.78
CA PRO A 360 -3.90 -6.41 -16.45
C PRO A 360 -3.13 -5.47 -17.37
N LYS A 361 -3.73 -5.07 -18.49
CA LYS A 361 -3.15 -4.09 -19.43
C LYS A 361 -3.73 -2.71 -19.18
N PHE A 362 -2.87 -1.73 -18.98
CA PHE A 362 -3.21 -0.34 -18.74
C PHE A 362 -3.17 0.47 -20.04
N ASP A 363 -4.13 1.38 -20.20
CA ASP A 363 -4.05 2.53 -21.10
C ASP A 363 -4.65 3.73 -20.37
N ILE A 364 -3.81 4.41 -19.59
CA ILE A 364 -4.20 5.48 -18.69
C ILE A 364 -3.47 6.76 -19.11
N SER A 365 -4.22 7.86 -19.16
CA SER A 365 -3.72 9.22 -19.33
C SER A 365 -3.89 10.00 -18.03
N THR A 366 -2.87 10.76 -17.65
CA THR A 366 -2.89 11.60 -16.46
C THR A 366 -2.34 12.97 -16.78
N THR A 367 -3.10 14.00 -16.44
CA THR A 367 -2.75 15.41 -16.67
C THR A 367 -2.79 16.18 -15.36
N GLY A 368 -1.86 17.10 -15.18
CA GLY A 368 -1.78 17.94 -13.99
C GLY A 368 -1.41 19.38 -14.33
N ASN A 369 -1.96 20.31 -13.55
CA ASN A 369 -1.70 21.74 -13.64
C ASN A 369 -1.30 22.28 -12.26
N GLN A 370 -0.11 22.88 -12.16
CA GLN A 370 0.45 23.46 -10.93
C GLN A 370 0.56 22.47 -9.75
N VAL A 371 0.77 21.19 -10.06
CA VAL A 371 0.89 20.14 -9.05
C VAL A 371 2.19 20.29 -8.26
N LEU A 372 2.11 20.12 -6.95
CA LEU A 372 3.28 20.08 -6.07
C LEU A 372 3.91 18.68 -6.11
N PHE A 373 5.08 18.55 -6.72
CA PHE A 373 5.81 17.28 -6.76
C PHE A 373 6.60 17.01 -5.48
N THR A 374 7.28 18.04 -4.96
CA THR A 374 8.02 17.91 -3.71
C THR A 374 8.14 19.25 -2.99
N ARG A 375 8.21 19.18 -1.66
CA ARG A 375 8.49 20.30 -0.77
C ARG A 375 9.37 19.81 0.37
N SER A 376 10.58 20.33 0.44
CA SER A 376 11.46 20.23 1.61
C SER A 376 11.81 21.64 2.10
N ASP A 377 12.67 21.73 3.13
CA ASP A 377 13.16 23.01 3.65
C ASP A 377 13.91 23.81 2.58
N ASN A 378 14.56 23.13 1.64
CA ASN A 378 15.46 23.74 0.67
C ASN A 378 14.92 23.74 -0.76
N VAL A 379 13.84 23.03 -1.08
CA VAL A 379 13.31 22.99 -2.44
C VAL A 379 11.80 22.88 -2.48
N ILE A 380 11.19 23.61 -3.41
CA ILE A 380 9.79 23.48 -3.78
C ILE A 380 9.74 23.26 -5.29
N VAL A 381 9.24 22.10 -5.71
CA VAL A 381 9.10 21.76 -7.13
C VAL A 381 7.62 21.65 -7.46
N ARG A 382 7.18 22.49 -8.41
CA ARG A 382 5.86 22.43 -9.03
C ARG A 382 5.98 22.20 -10.52
N GLY A 383 4.96 21.61 -11.10
CA GLY A 383 4.89 21.51 -12.54
C GLY A 383 3.55 21.09 -13.08
N ASP A 384 3.43 21.27 -14.39
CA ASP A 384 2.38 20.72 -15.22
C ASP A 384 2.87 19.39 -15.77
N PHE A 385 1.97 18.43 -15.96
CA PHE A 385 2.36 17.15 -16.56
C PHE A 385 1.27 16.62 -17.48
N ASP A 386 1.71 15.86 -18.47
CA ASP A 386 0.88 15.04 -19.34
C ASP A 386 1.63 13.72 -19.53
N LEU A 387 1.15 12.68 -18.84
CA LEU A 387 1.77 11.36 -18.80
C LEU A 387 0.78 10.29 -19.23
N ALA A 388 1.29 9.26 -19.89
CA ALA A 388 0.56 8.06 -20.25
C ALA A 388 1.20 6.83 -19.60
N ILE A 389 0.36 5.95 -19.07
CA ILE A 389 0.75 4.64 -18.53
C ILE A 389 0.16 3.58 -19.46
N ARG A 390 1.02 2.81 -20.14
CA ARG A 390 0.61 1.81 -21.13
C ARG A 390 1.27 0.46 -20.91
N GLY A 391 0.56 -0.61 -21.25
CA GLY A 391 1.11 -1.97 -21.26
C GLY A 391 0.66 -2.83 -20.07
N PRO A 392 1.12 -4.10 -19.99
CA PRO A 392 0.73 -5.04 -18.94
C PRO A 392 1.36 -4.68 -17.58
N LEU A 393 0.72 -5.09 -16.47
CA LEU A 393 1.22 -4.90 -15.10
C LEU A 393 2.66 -5.36 -14.92
N SER A 394 3.07 -6.44 -15.58
CA SER A 394 4.42 -7.00 -15.51
C SER A 394 5.49 -6.18 -16.24
N ALA A 395 5.12 -5.29 -17.16
CA ALA A 395 6.05 -4.55 -18.02
C ALA A 395 5.45 -3.22 -18.53
N GLY A 396 4.85 -2.44 -17.64
CA GLY A 396 4.22 -1.17 -17.98
C GLY A 396 5.26 -0.11 -18.40
N GLU A 397 4.81 0.89 -19.16
CA GLU A 397 5.62 2.06 -19.54
C GLU A 397 4.91 3.34 -19.10
N VAL A 398 5.65 4.23 -18.42
CA VAL A 398 5.23 5.60 -18.12
C VAL A 398 5.97 6.55 -19.06
N SER A 399 5.23 7.25 -19.91
CA SER A 399 5.79 8.15 -20.93
C SER A 399 5.12 9.52 -20.90
N GLY A 400 5.81 10.58 -21.29
CA GLY A 400 5.20 11.89 -21.46
C GLY A 400 6.10 13.06 -21.09
N ARG A 401 5.48 14.17 -20.67
CA ARG A 401 6.16 15.44 -20.40
C ARG A 401 5.81 16.01 -19.03
N VAL A 402 6.80 16.63 -18.40
CA VAL A 402 6.67 17.39 -17.16
C VAL A 402 7.28 18.77 -17.38
N GLY A 403 6.44 19.81 -17.28
CA GLY A 403 6.84 21.21 -17.33
C GLY A 403 7.04 21.76 -15.93
N VAL A 404 8.28 21.97 -15.50
CA VAL A 404 8.61 22.57 -14.21
C VAL A 404 8.25 24.06 -14.23
N ILE A 405 7.48 24.50 -13.23
CA ILE A 405 6.98 25.87 -13.10
C ILE A 405 7.09 26.38 -11.68
N ASP A 406 7.23 27.69 -11.50
CA ASP A 406 7.20 28.41 -10.21
C ASP A 406 8.00 27.74 -9.08
N SER A 407 9.06 27.03 -9.45
CA SER A 407 9.85 26.19 -8.57
C SER A 407 10.99 27.00 -7.96
N ARG A 408 11.42 26.61 -6.76
CA ARG A 408 12.37 27.39 -5.98
C ARG A 408 13.34 26.50 -5.24
N PHE A 409 14.60 26.88 -5.22
CA PHE A 409 15.63 26.29 -4.39
C PHE A 409 16.16 27.34 -3.42
N PHE A 410 16.18 26.98 -2.15
CA PHE A 410 16.57 27.80 -1.02
C PHE A 410 17.71 27.13 -0.26
N GLN A 411 18.89 27.73 -0.25
CA GLN A 411 19.98 27.26 0.60
C GLN A 411 20.88 28.42 0.99
N ASP A 412 20.98 28.66 2.30
CA ASP A 412 21.97 29.60 2.81
C ASP A 412 23.37 29.00 2.69
N ILE A 413 24.28 29.78 2.11
CA ILE A 413 25.69 29.42 1.97
C ILE A 413 26.44 30.15 3.07
N ASP A 414 27.05 29.38 3.97
CA ASP A 414 27.98 29.90 4.95
C ASP A 414 29.35 30.08 4.29
N ILE A 415 29.68 31.32 3.95
CA ILE A 415 31.05 31.73 3.63
C ILE A 415 31.81 31.81 4.95
N LEU A 416 32.30 30.66 5.42
CA LEU A 416 33.40 30.68 6.37
C LEU A 416 34.57 31.40 5.69
N PRO A 417 35.38 32.20 6.41
CA PRO A 417 36.66 32.64 5.87
C PRO A 417 37.48 31.39 5.56
N LEU A 418 37.60 31.09 4.27
CA LEU A 418 38.59 30.16 3.75
C LEU A 418 39.94 30.70 4.22
N ASN A 419 40.58 29.98 5.14
CA ASN A 419 41.88 30.25 5.75
C ASN A 419 41.94 31.27 6.90
N LEU A 420 41.28 30.96 8.03
CA LEU A 420 41.98 31.11 9.31
C LEU A 420 43.04 30.00 9.40
N PRO A 421 44.32 30.28 9.74
CA PRO A 421 45.33 29.25 9.89
C PRO A 421 44.85 28.16 10.86
N GLY A 422 44.81 26.90 10.40
CA GLY A 422 44.44 25.72 11.20
C GLY A 422 43.05 25.11 10.99
N ARG A 423 42.20 25.64 10.09
CA ARG A 423 40.93 24.98 9.72
C ARG A 423 40.95 24.43 8.29
N PRO A 424 40.80 23.11 8.08
CA PRO A 424 40.72 22.54 6.74
C PRO A 424 39.45 23.02 6.00
N ALA A 425 39.52 23.10 4.67
CA ALA A 425 38.38 23.45 3.82
C ALA A 425 37.15 22.55 4.15
N PRO A 426 35.92 23.09 4.08
CA PRO A 426 34.72 22.29 4.29
C PRO A 426 34.73 21.12 3.31
N LYS A 427 34.76 19.88 3.82
CA LYS A 427 34.58 18.70 2.97
C LYS A 427 33.14 18.74 2.42
N PRO A 428 32.92 18.50 1.12
CA PRO A 428 31.59 18.29 0.59
C PRO A 428 30.86 17.26 1.45
N ALA A 429 29.58 17.52 1.76
CA ALA A 429 28.77 16.53 2.45
C ALA A 429 28.84 15.20 1.68
N PRO A 430 28.97 14.04 2.37
CA PRO A 430 29.00 12.76 1.69
C PRO A 430 27.77 12.63 0.79
N VAL A 431 27.98 12.52 -0.53
CA VAL A 431 26.88 12.21 -1.44
C VAL A 431 26.36 10.84 -1.03
N PRO A 432 25.08 10.68 -0.70
CA PRO A 432 24.52 9.37 -0.39
C PRO A 432 24.81 8.44 -1.57
N ARG A 433 25.44 7.29 -1.32
CA ARG A 433 25.65 6.24 -2.34
C ARG A 433 24.34 5.49 -2.67
N SER A 434 23.20 6.13 -2.42
CA SER A 434 21.90 5.53 -2.63
C SER A 434 21.59 5.51 -4.11
N ASN A 435 21.73 4.34 -4.72
CA ASN A 435 21.14 4.09 -6.02
C ASN A 435 19.61 4.19 -5.84
N VAL A 436 18.96 5.17 -6.49
CA VAL A 436 17.50 5.15 -6.59
C VAL A 436 17.14 3.92 -7.40
N SER A 437 16.44 2.99 -6.76
CA SER A 437 16.01 1.74 -7.37
C SER A 437 14.74 1.29 -6.67
N ILE A 438 13.73 0.96 -7.46
CA ILE A 438 12.51 0.30 -7.01
C ILE A 438 12.76 -1.19 -7.17
N THR A 439 12.94 -1.91 -6.07
CA THR A 439 13.30 -3.33 -6.08
C THR A 439 12.09 -4.26 -6.04
N THR A 440 10.90 -3.73 -5.75
CA THR A 440 9.67 -4.52 -5.60
C THR A 440 8.85 -4.49 -6.89
N PRO A 441 8.54 -5.64 -7.51
CA PRO A 441 7.55 -5.73 -8.58
C PRO A 441 6.17 -5.24 -8.12
N PRO A 442 5.34 -4.69 -9.01
CA PRO A 442 5.54 -4.62 -10.47
C PRO A 442 6.38 -3.41 -10.94
N LEU A 443 6.44 -2.33 -10.15
CA LEU A 443 7.08 -1.07 -10.55
C LEU A 443 8.58 -1.20 -10.85
N ARG A 444 9.26 -2.21 -10.28
CA ARG A 444 10.64 -2.57 -10.61
C ARG A 444 10.88 -2.72 -12.11
N ASP A 445 9.95 -3.38 -12.80
CA ASP A 445 10.12 -3.82 -14.19
C ASP A 445 9.51 -2.83 -15.20
N TRP A 446 8.91 -1.75 -14.70
CA TRP A 446 8.30 -0.72 -15.54
C TRP A 446 9.36 0.16 -16.19
N LYS A 447 9.09 0.59 -17.42
CA LYS A 447 9.92 1.53 -18.18
C LYS A 447 9.46 2.97 -17.98
N PHE A 448 10.40 3.89 -18.02
CA PHE A 448 10.14 5.32 -17.95
C PHE A 448 10.67 6.01 -19.20
N ASN A 449 9.94 6.99 -19.70
CA ASN A 449 10.27 7.79 -20.89
C ASN A 449 9.66 9.19 -20.71
N ILE A 450 10.22 9.96 -19.77
CA ILE A 450 9.63 11.22 -19.31
C ILE A 450 10.58 12.36 -19.65
N SER A 451 10.09 13.35 -20.39
CA SER A 451 10.82 14.59 -20.66
C SER A 451 10.47 15.64 -19.61
N VAL A 452 11.48 16.18 -18.92
CA VAL A 452 11.33 17.17 -17.86
C VAL A 452 11.98 18.47 -18.30
N GLN A 453 11.18 19.51 -18.47
CA GLN A 453 11.62 20.79 -19.02
C GLN A 453 11.13 21.96 -18.19
N THR A 454 11.90 23.05 -18.13
CA THR A 454 11.43 24.30 -17.49
C THR A 454 10.42 25.01 -18.39
N ALA A 455 9.17 25.11 -17.95
CA ALA A 455 8.14 25.91 -18.61
C ALA A 455 8.05 27.34 -18.05
N ARG A 456 8.33 27.52 -16.75
CA ARG A 456 8.47 28.83 -16.10
C ARG A 456 9.69 28.85 -15.18
N PRO A 457 10.33 30.02 -14.97
CA PRO A 457 11.64 30.10 -14.32
C PRO A 457 11.69 29.36 -12.98
N PHE A 458 12.62 28.42 -12.87
CA PHE A 458 13.03 27.87 -11.59
C PHE A 458 13.96 28.90 -10.94
N LEU A 459 13.65 29.36 -9.73
CA LEU A 459 14.42 30.40 -9.04
C LEU A 459 15.39 29.78 -8.04
N VAL A 460 16.64 30.23 -8.07
CA VAL A 460 17.62 29.98 -7.01
C VAL A 460 17.64 31.21 -6.11
N GLN A 461 17.40 31.00 -4.81
CA GLN A 461 17.33 32.05 -3.80
C GLN A 461 18.15 31.64 -2.57
N SER A 462 19.27 32.29 -2.37
CA SER A 462 20.19 32.09 -1.24
C SER A 462 20.43 33.44 -0.55
N ASN A 463 20.96 33.43 0.68
CA ASN A 463 21.53 34.62 1.33
C ASN A 463 22.56 35.36 0.43
N LEU A 464 23.21 34.68 -0.50
CA LEU A 464 24.27 35.24 -1.34
C LEU A 464 23.96 35.11 -2.83
N ALA A 465 23.23 34.09 -3.27
CA ALA A 465 23.01 33.84 -4.70
C ALA A 465 21.56 34.08 -5.14
N ARG A 466 21.38 34.78 -6.26
CA ARG A 466 20.09 34.89 -6.96
C ARG A 466 20.29 34.60 -8.43
N GLY A 467 19.45 33.73 -9.00
CA GLY A 467 19.51 33.42 -10.42
C GLY A 467 18.36 32.55 -10.89
N ARG A 468 18.41 32.16 -12.17
CA ARG A 468 17.41 31.32 -12.81
C ARG A 468 18.01 30.00 -13.25
N VAL A 469 17.20 28.97 -13.22
CA VAL A 469 17.56 27.62 -13.65
C VAL A 469 16.64 27.18 -14.78
N THR A 470 17.27 26.68 -15.85
CA THR A 470 16.62 26.04 -16.99
C THR A 470 16.97 24.56 -16.96
N ILE A 471 15.96 23.71 -17.07
CA ILE A 471 16.06 22.25 -16.98
C ILE A 471 15.67 21.70 -18.35
N ASP A 472 16.48 20.77 -18.86
CA ASP A 472 16.12 19.90 -19.98
C ASP A 472 16.69 18.50 -19.69
N LEU A 473 15.86 17.67 -19.09
CA LEU A 473 16.21 16.33 -18.62
C LEU A 473 15.30 15.29 -19.24
N HIS A 474 15.87 14.10 -19.43
CA HIS A 474 15.15 12.92 -19.84
C HIS A 474 15.31 11.82 -18.79
N VAL A 475 14.19 11.37 -18.22
CA VAL A 475 14.12 10.28 -17.25
C VAL A 475 13.71 9.00 -17.97
N GLY A 476 14.61 8.02 -17.93
CA GLY A 476 14.54 6.79 -18.67
C GLY A 476 14.76 5.54 -17.82
N GLY A 477 15.02 4.41 -18.49
CA GLY A 477 15.40 3.16 -17.85
C GLY A 477 14.21 2.41 -17.24
N THR A 478 14.48 1.55 -16.26
CA THR A 478 13.45 0.80 -15.53
C THR A 478 13.36 1.24 -14.08
N GLY A 479 12.32 0.83 -13.35
CA GLY A 479 12.22 1.08 -11.91
C GLY A 479 13.44 0.55 -11.15
N LEU A 480 13.98 -0.60 -11.57
CA LEU A 480 15.19 -1.19 -11.02
C LEU A 480 16.45 -0.37 -11.32
N GLN A 481 16.55 0.16 -12.55
CA GLN A 481 17.70 0.90 -13.06
C GLN A 481 17.24 2.19 -13.76
N PRO A 482 16.85 3.22 -12.99
CA PRO A 482 16.41 4.47 -13.56
C PRO A 482 17.61 5.24 -14.13
N THR A 483 17.39 5.93 -15.24
CA THR A 483 18.42 6.77 -15.88
C THR A 483 17.94 8.21 -15.95
N VAL A 484 18.87 9.16 -15.81
CA VAL A 484 18.62 10.58 -16.02
C VAL A 484 19.70 11.11 -16.94
N THR A 485 19.30 11.79 -18.02
CA THR A 485 20.22 12.37 -19.01
C THR A 485 19.79 13.79 -19.37
N GLY A 486 20.69 14.60 -19.90
CA GLY A 486 20.42 15.99 -20.27
C GLY A 486 21.22 16.97 -19.41
N PHE A 487 20.68 18.18 -19.21
CA PHE A 487 21.38 19.23 -18.48
C PHE A 487 20.45 20.11 -17.64
N VAL A 488 21.06 20.72 -16.62
CA VAL A 488 20.51 21.84 -15.89
C VAL A 488 21.44 23.03 -16.09
N ARG A 489 20.89 24.13 -16.59
CA ARG A 489 21.63 25.36 -16.86
C ARG A 489 21.25 26.43 -15.84
N VAL A 490 22.26 27.07 -15.27
CA VAL A 490 22.13 28.24 -14.41
C VAL A 490 22.42 29.48 -15.24
N ASP A 491 21.45 30.40 -15.30
CA ASP A 491 21.48 31.61 -16.10
C ASP A 491 21.42 32.85 -15.19
N ASN A 492 22.32 33.81 -15.43
CA ASN A 492 22.37 35.11 -14.74
C ASN A 492 22.32 34.97 -13.21
N LEU A 493 23.22 34.15 -12.65
CA LEU A 493 23.33 33.97 -11.21
C LEU A 493 24.44 34.86 -10.64
N THR A 494 24.07 35.83 -9.82
CA THR A 494 25.04 36.67 -9.09
C THR A 494 25.13 36.17 -7.67
N ALA A 495 26.34 35.82 -7.23
CA ALA A 495 26.66 35.51 -5.84
C ALA A 495 27.31 36.74 -5.17
N SER A 496 26.58 37.41 -4.31
CA SER A 496 27.04 38.54 -3.49
C SER A 496 27.87 38.02 -2.33
N LEU A 497 29.19 38.19 -2.38
CA LEU A 497 30.13 37.91 -1.30
C LEU A 497 30.27 39.18 -0.43
N PRO A 498 30.90 39.13 0.76
CA PRO A 498 30.90 40.26 1.69
C PRO A 498 31.64 41.49 1.15
N PHE A 499 32.65 41.27 0.30
CA PHE A 499 33.50 42.32 -0.28
C PHE A 499 33.65 42.21 -1.81
N SER A 500 32.93 41.29 -2.45
CA SER A 500 32.98 41.06 -3.91
C SER A 500 31.66 40.49 -4.42
N HIS A 501 31.52 40.32 -5.72
CA HIS A 501 30.41 39.59 -6.32
C HIS A 501 30.95 38.65 -7.39
N LEU A 502 30.36 37.46 -7.51
CA LEU A 502 30.70 36.50 -8.56
C LEU A 502 29.50 36.34 -9.49
N ASP A 503 29.68 36.76 -10.75
CA ASP A 503 28.67 36.63 -11.79
C ASP A 503 28.87 35.35 -12.58
N ILE A 504 27.85 34.49 -12.56
CA ILE A 504 27.76 33.26 -13.33
C ILE A 504 26.76 33.49 -14.45
N ASN A 505 27.30 33.81 -15.63
CA ASN A 505 26.49 34.04 -16.83
C ASN A 505 25.92 32.74 -17.39
N ASN A 506 26.74 31.68 -17.43
CA ASN A 506 26.36 30.34 -17.87
C ASN A 506 27.05 29.28 -17.00
N GLY A 507 26.27 28.44 -16.31
CA GLY A 507 26.76 27.24 -15.63
C GLY A 507 25.96 26.01 -16.05
N TYR A 508 26.63 24.88 -16.22
CA TYR A 508 26.00 23.62 -16.63
C TYR A 508 26.21 22.53 -15.58
N VAL A 509 25.15 21.75 -15.35
CA VAL A 509 25.17 20.48 -14.63
C VAL A 509 24.69 19.41 -15.61
N ASN A 510 25.60 18.54 -16.02
CA ASN A 510 25.39 17.58 -17.09
C ASN A 510 25.15 16.17 -16.53
N PHE A 511 24.10 15.53 -17.02
CA PHE A 511 23.71 14.17 -16.67
C PHE A 511 24.05 13.24 -17.83
N ALA A 512 25.10 12.44 -17.64
CA ALA A 512 25.60 11.54 -18.68
C ALA A 512 24.78 10.23 -18.75
N PRO A 513 24.58 9.66 -19.95
CA PRO A 513 23.99 8.33 -20.10
C PRO A 513 24.75 7.27 -19.30
N GLY A 514 24.03 6.47 -18.50
CA GLY A 514 24.63 5.44 -17.64
C GLY A 514 25.38 5.98 -16.42
N GLY A 515 25.43 7.30 -16.21
CA GLY A 515 26.01 7.92 -15.03
C GLY A 515 25.08 7.88 -13.81
N ASN A 516 25.64 8.09 -12.62
CA ASN A 516 24.85 8.21 -11.38
C ASN A 516 24.05 9.54 -11.40
N PRO A 517 22.70 9.51 -11.32
CA PRO A 517 21.88 10.72 -11.30
C PRO A 517 22.19 11.68 -10.13
N PHE A 518 22.80 11.20 -9.05
CA PHE A 518 23.20 12.03 -7.90
C PHE A 518 24.62 12.58 -7.99
N ASP A 519 25.38 12.18 -9.00
CA ASP A 519 26.75 12.64 -9.19
C ASP A 519 27.00 13.22 -10.59
N PRO A 520 26.19 14.21 -11.03
CA PRO A 520 26.33 14.82 -12.34
C PRO A 520 27.64 15.61 -12.45
N ALA A 521 28.07 15.87 -13.69
CA ALA A 521 29.26 16.66 -13.96
C ALA A 521 28.94 18.16 -13.95
N LEU A 522 29.64 18.92 -13.12
CA LEU A 522 29.59 20.36 -13.05
C LEU A 522 30.52 20.98 -14.10
N ASN A 523 30.10 22.09 -14.69
CA ASN A 523 30.96 23.02 -15.43
C ASN A 523 30.38 24.42 -15.29
N ILE A 524 30.87 25.16 -14.29
CA ILE A 524 30.36 26.48 -13.92
C ILE A 524 31.53 27.47 -14.01
N ILE A 525 31.30 28.57 -14.72
CA ILE A 525 32.28 29.64 -14.85
C ILE A 525 31.68 30.91 -14.24
N GLY A 526 32.35 31.43 -13.22
CA GLY A 526 32.04 32.71 -12.60
C GLY A 526 33.12 33.74 -12.91
N THR A 527 32.74 35.00 -13.00
CA THR A 527 33.66 36.14 -13.16
C THR A 527 33.41 37.18 -12.08
N SER A 528 34.46 37.85 -11.64
CA SER A 528 34.40 38.93 -10.65
C SER A 528 35.43 39.98 -11.01
N SER A 529 35.09 41.25 -10.85
CA SER A 529 36.06 42.35 -10.95
C SER A 529 36.18 42.99 -9.57
N ILE A 530 37.39 42.97 -9.01
CA ILE A 530 37.68 43.40 -7.64
C ILE A 530 38.89 44.32 -7.69
N GLN A 531 38.69 45.60 -7.41
CA GLN A 531 39.71 46.65 -7.58
C GLN A 531 40.23 46.65 -9.02
N ASP A 532 41.52 46.33 -9.23
CA ASP A 532 42.18 46.29 -10.54
C ASP A 532 42.38 44.84 -11.05
N TYR A 533 41.74 43.85 -10.41
CA TYR A 533 41.86 42.44 -10.77
C TYR A 533 40.57 41.90 -11.38
N ASP A 534 40.69 41.33 -12.58
CA ASP A 534 39.66 40.51 -13.19
C ASP A 534 39.89 39.05 -12.85
N VAL A 535 38.96 38.47 -12.08
CA VAL A 535 39.02 37.11 -11.56
C VAL A 535 38.04 36.20 -12.30
N ARG A 536 38.49 35.01 -12.67
CA ARG A 536 37.66 33.93 -13.21
C ARG A 536 37.72 32.71 -12.30
N VAL A 537 36.56 32.18 -11.95
CA VAL A 537 36.40 30.96 -11.15
C VAL A 537 35.83 29.87 -12.03
N ARG A 538 36.45 28.70 -12.05
CA ARG A 538 35.97 27.51 -12.78
C ARG A 538 35.71 26.39 -11.79
N ILE A 539 34.48 25.91 -11.75
CA ILE A 539 34.05 24.75 -10.96
C ILE A 539 33.72 23.63 -11.93
N PHE A 540 34.46 22.52 -11.88
CA PHE A 540 34.30 21.43 -12.82
C PHE A 540 34.53 20.05 -12.19
N GLY A 541 34.00 19.00 -12.83
CA GLY A 541 34.07 17.63 -12.33
C GLY A 541 32.76 17.17 -11.69
N ASN A 542 32.72 15.94 -11.19
CA ASN A 542 31.52 15.37 -10.57
C ASN A 542 31.20 16.05 -9.22
N VAL A 543 29.92 16.16 -8.86
CA VAL A 543 29.47 16.76 -7.58
C VAL A 543 30.18 16.15 -6.36
N SER A 544 30.51 14.86 -6.39
CA SER A 544 31.22 14.14 -5.33
C SER A 544 32.70 14.51 -5.19
N ASN A 545 33.34 14.98 -6.28
CA ASN A 545 34.76 15.28 -6.35
C ASN A 545 35.05 16.40 -7.36
N PHE A 546 34.39 17.54 -7.18
CA PHE A 546 34.59 18.69 -8.05
C PHE A 546 35.89 19.42 -7.69
N GLN A 547 36.47 20.09 -8.68
CA GLN A 547 37.64 20.95 -8.53
C GLN A 547 37.21 22.40 -8.73
N ILE A 548 37.86 23.30 -7.99
CA ILE A 548 37.75 24.74 -8.19
C ILE A 548 39.12 25.24 -8.65
N LEU A 549 39.12 25.99 -9.75
CA LEU A 549 40.31 26.69 -10.23
C LEU A 549 40.02 28.19 -10.34
N PHE A 550 40.93 28.98 -9.80
CA PHE A 550 40.91 30.44 -9.87
C PHE A 550 41.89 30.92 -10.95
N ASP A 551 41.57 32.01 -11.63
CA ASP A 551 42.43 32.68 -12.59
C ASP A 551 42.26 34.19 -12.40
N SER A 552 43.31 34.97 -12.59
CA SER A 552 43.25 36.42 -12.40
C SER A 552 44.15 37.15 -13.38
N THR A 553 43.74 38.35 -13.76
CA THR A 553 44.55 39.30 -14.53
C THR A 553 44.57 40.63 -13.77
N PRO A 554 45.74 41.13 -13.31
CA PRO A 554 47.09 40.52 -13.32
C PRO A 554 47.19 39.17 -12.56
N PRO A 555 48.20 38.31 -12.85
CA PRO A 555 48.26 36.95 -12.32
C PRO A 555 48.61 36.89 -10.83
N LEU A 556 47.75 36.22 -10.04
CA LEU A 556 47.92 35.94 -8.61
C LEU A 556 47.95 34.43 -8.32
N SER A 557 48.39 34.06 -7.09
CA SER A 557 48.33 32.69 -6.60
C SER A 557 46.87 32.26 -6.30
N GLN A 558 46.56 30.96 -6.32
CA GLN A 558 45.21 30.46 -6.00
C GLN A 558 44.74 30.90 -4.61
N GLY A 559 45.65 30.93 -3.63
CA GLY A 559 45.37 31.38 -2.28
C GLY A 559 45.04 32.86 -2.23
N ASP A 560 45.82 33.69 -2.94
CA ASP A 560 45.56 35.14 -3.05
C ASP A 560 44.25 35.46 -3.73
N ILE A 561 43.88 34.74 -4.80
CA ILE A 561 42.60 34.96 -5.48
C ILE A 561 41.43 34.57 -4.57
N ALA A 562 41.56 33.47 -3.83
CA ALA A 562 40.54 33.06 -2.86
C ALA A 562 40.40 34.10 -1.73
N THR A 563 41.51 34.63 -1.22
CA THR A 563 41.52 35.72 -0.23
C THR A 563 40.94 37.02 -0.79
N LEU A 564 41.26 37.36 -2.04
CA LEU A 564 40.72 38.53 -2.74
C LEU A 564 39.21 38.43 -2.93
N LEU A 565 38.69 37.27 -3.34
CA LEU A 565 37.24 37.03 -3.43
C LEU A 565 36.55 37.10 -2.06
N ALA A 566 37.17 36.52 -1.02
CA ALA A 566 36.58 36.44 0.31
C ALA A 566 36.65 37.77 1.08
N THR A 567 37.70 38.55 0.89
CA THR A 567 38.03 39.72 1.72
C THR A 567 38.10 41.03 0.95
N GLY A 568 38.23 41.00 -0.38
CA GLY A 568 38.44 42.18 -1.23
C GLY A 568 39.87 42.72 -1.26
N ALA A 569 40.88 41.96 -0.79
CA ALA A 569 42.32 42.30 -0.88
C ALA A 569 43.17 41.03 -0.97
N THR A 570 44.40 41.18 -1.48
CA THR A 570 45.40 40.12 -1.57
C THR A 570 46.09 39.86 -0.22
N THR A 571 46.75 38.71 -0.05
CA THR A 571 47.45 38.41 1.21
C THR A 571 48.59 39.39 1.50
N GLN A 572 49.24 39.91 0.46
CA GLN A 572 50.31 40.89 0.57
C GLN A 572 49.80 42.26 1.06
N GLU A 573 48.68 42.74 0.53
CA GLU A 573 48.05 43.99 0.98
C GLU A 573 47.59 43.89 2.44
N LEU A 574 47.01 42.75 2.79
CA LEU A 574 46.62 42.43 4.16
C LEU A 574 47.83 42.40 5.09
N ALA A 575 48.96 41.81 4.67
CA ALA A 575 50.19 41.75 5.45
C ALA A 575 50.90 43.12 5.60
N GLN A 576 50.82 43.96 4.57
CA GLN A 576 51.44 45.31 4.58
C GLN A 576 50.63 46.33 5.38
N ASN A 577 49.33 46.09 5.57
CA ASN A 577 48.43 46.97 6.32
C ASN A 577 47.64 46.18 7.38
N PRO A 578 48.22 45.94 8.57
CA PRO A 578 47.57 45.25 9.69
C PRO A 578 46.22 45.87 10.10
N SER A 579 46.06 47.19 9.91
CA SER A 579 44.82 47.92 10.16
C SER A 579 43.68 47.52 9.21
N LEU A 580 43.98 47.19 7.94
CA LEU A 580 43.00 46.69 6.96
C LEU A 580 42.50 45.30 7.35
N LEU A 581 43.40 44.43 7.82
CA LEU A 581 43.06 43.10 8.36
C LEU A 581 42.11 43.20 9.55
N ALA A 582 42.43 44.06 10.53
CA ALA A 582 41.62 44.28 11.71
C ALA A 582 40.24 44.85 11.36
N GLY A 583 40.17 45.84 10.45
CA GLY A 583 38.92 46.43 9.99
C GLY A 583 37.99 45.43 9.30
N ARG A 584 38.52 44.60 8.39
CA ARG A 584 37.73 43.61 7.63
C ARG A 584 37.34 42.39 8.47
N ALA A 585 38.20 41.94 9.38
CA ALA A 585 37.86 40.89 10.35
C ALA A 585 36.77 41.38 11.33
N THR A 586 36.86 42.62 11.79
CA THR A 586 35.84 43.26 12.64
C THR A 586 34.50 43.37 11.92
N PHE A 587 34.51 43.73 10.63
CA PHE A 587 33.30 43.77 9.79
C PHE A 587 32.60 42.42 9.70
N ILE A 588 33.32 41.33 9.41
CA ILE A 588 32.75 39.97 9.33
C ILE A 588 32.19 39.54 10.69
N LEU A 589 32.94 39.80 11.78
CA LEU A 589 32.50 39.47 13.14
C LEU A 589 31.27 40.29 13.56
N ALA A 590 31.22 41.58 13.22
CA ALA A 590 30.06 42.44 13.47
C ALA A 590 28.84 41.95 12.70
N GLN A 591 28.98 41.63 11.40
CA GLN A 591 27.88 41.05 10.60
C GLN A 591 27.39 39.70 11.16
N GLN A 592 28.29 38.83 11.62
CA GLN A 592 27.94 37.55 12.24
C GLN A 592 27.27 37.71 13.60
N LEU A 593 27.69 38.68 14.41
CA LEU A 593 27.06 38.99 15.69
C LEU A 593 25.67 39.59 15.47
N LEU A 594 25.52 40.53 14.52
CA LEU A 594 24.24 41.07 14.09
C LEU A 594 23.28 39.95 13.62
N SER A 595 23.72 39.05 12.75
CA SER A 595 22.85 37.96 12.24
C SER A 595 22.44 36.95 13.33
N LYS A 596 23.34 36.61 14.27
CA LYS A 596 23.06 35.69 15.38
C LYS A 596 22.18 36.31 16.48
N VAL A 597 22.42 37.57 16.86
CA VAL A 597 21.68 38.24 17.94
C VAL A 597 20.22 38.50 17.52
N PHE A 598 19.99 38.87 16.26
CA PHE A 598 18.64 39.18 15.77
C PHE A 598 17.81 37.98 15.30
N LYS A 599 18.34 36.74 15.34
CA LYS A 599 17.64 35.49 14.95
C LYS A 599 16.67 35.67 13.78
N LEU A 600 17.13 36.30 12.70
CA LEU A 600 16.29 36.69 11.57
C LEU A 600 15.88 35.42 10.80
N LYS A 601 14.66 34.91 11.05
CA LYS A 601 14.05 33.89 10.19
C LYS A 601 13.61 34.56 8.87
N PRO A 602 13.95 34.02 7.70
CA PRO A 602 13.80 34.72 6.44
C PRO A 602 12.35 34.68 5.94
N ASN A 603 11.53 35.64 6.36
CA ASN A 603 10.33 36.02 5.62
C ASN A 603 10.66 37.20 4.69
N ALA A 604 10.08 37.23 3.49
CA ALA A 604 10.34 38.22 2.45
C ALA A 604 10.17 39.69 2.91
N GLN A 605 9.38 39.96 3.96
CA GLN A 605 9.23 41.30 4.54
C GLN A 605 10.46 41.76 5.37
N GLN A 606 11.24 40.83 5.93
CA GLN A 606 12.41 41.13 6.76
C GLN A 606 13.71 41.27 5.96
N GLN A 607 13.78 40.78 4.71
CA GLN A 607 14.90 41.05 3.80
C GLN A 607 15.06 42.55 3.49
N SER A 608 13.97 43.33 3.52
CA SER A 608 14.02 44.79 3.36
C SER A 608 14.78 45.49 4.49
N PHE A 609 15.04 44.82 5.62
CA PHE A 609 15.77 45.38 6.76
C PHE A 609 17.28 45.26 6.60
N LEU A 610 17.77 44.15 6.04
CA LEU A 610 19.20 43.95 5.77
C LEU A 610 19.70 44.82 4.61
N GLU A 611 18.88 45.02 3.57
CA GLU A 611 19.21 45.93 2.46
C GLU A 611 19.27 47.42 2.90
N ARG A 612 18.69 47.77 4.05
CA ARG A 612 18.79 49.11 4.65
C ARG A 612 20.07 49.31 5.45
N ILE A 613 20.82 48.24 5.73
CA ILE A 613 22.09 48.28 6.46
C ILE A 613 23.23 48.29 5.46
N GLN A 614 23.94 49.40 5.38
CA GLN A 614 25.17 49.54 4.62
C GLN A 614 26.30 49.79 5.59
N VAL A 615 27.27 48.87 5.63
CA VAL A 615 28.45 49.04 6.46
C VAL A 615 29.62 49.35 5.53
N ASN A 616 30.31 50.45 5.80
CA ASN A 616 31.44 50.94 5.02
C ASN A 616 32.63 51.17 5.95
N ILE A 617 33.82 50.98 5.42
CA ILE A 617 35.05 51.40 6.09
C ILE A 617 35.35 52.82 5.61
N ILE A 618 35.48 53.77 6.53
CA ILE A 618 35.77 55.17 6.24
C ILE A 618 37.15 55.55 6.78
N PRO A 619 37.87 56.51 6.18
CA PRO A 619 39.08 57.06 6.76
C PRO A 619 38.78 57.58 8.18
N GLY A 620 39.61 57.20 9.14
CA GLY A 620 39.44 57.59 10.52
C GLY A 620 39.96 59.00 10.81
N SER A 621 39.81 59.42 12.07
CA SER A 621 40.13 60.79 12.51
C SER A 621 41.63 61.14 12.47
N ARG A 622 42.53 60.18 12.25
CA ARG A 622 43.98 60.39 12.04
C ARG A 622 44.42 59.80 10.69
N PRO A 623 45.52 60.31 10.10
CA PRO A 623 46.20 59.62 9.01
C PRO A 623 46.51 58.17 9.43
N ASP A 624 46.21 57.22 8.55
CA ASP A 624 46.43 55.77 8.71
C ASP A 624 45.48 55.00 9.66
N THR A 625 44.40 55.63 10.18
CA THR A 625 43.33 54.90 10.88
C THR A 625 42.09 54.71 10.01
N GLN A 626 41.30 53.67 10.30
CA GLN A 626 40.06 53.37 9.59
C GLN A 626 38.94 53.10 10.58
N ASP A 627 37.83 53.80 10.42
CA ASP A 627 36.66 53.67 11.26
C ASP A 627 35.58 52.86 10.53
N VAL A 628 34.77 52.11 11.29
CA VAL A 628 33.66 51.34 10.74
C VAL A 628 32.40 52.19 10.83
N SER A 629 31.83 52.56 9.70
CA SER A 629 30.55 53.26 9.62
C SER A 629 29.44 52.29 9.22
N ALA A 630 28.43 52.12 10.08
CA ALA A 630 27.20 51.40 9.78
C ALA A 630 26.05 52.39 9.57
N ARG A 631 25.53 52.45 8.35
CA ARG A 631 24.34 53.22 8.00
C ARG A 631 23.11 52.32 7.96
N PHE A 632 22.03 52.78 8.58
CA PHE A 632 20.71 52.18 8.58
C PHE A 632 19.68 53.15 8.01
N ASP A 633 19.10 52.86 6.84
CA ASP A 633 18.06 53.67 6.23
C ASP A 633 16.69 53.42 6.92
N LEU A 634 16.32 54.28 7.88
CA LEU A 634 15.06 54.20 8.64
C LEU A 634 13.84 54.38 7.73
N THR A 635 13.90 55.37 6.84
CA THR A 635 12.89 55.66 5.80
C THR A 635 13.59 56.20 4.54
N LYS A 636 12.84 56.56 3.49
CA LYS A 636 13.42 57.18 2.28
C LYS A 636 14.16 58.51 2.57
N ASN A 637 13.85 59.17 3.69
CA ASN A 637 14.37 60.49 4.03
C ASN A 637 15.18 60.50 5.34
N TYR A 638 15.16 59.45 6.16
CA TYR A 638 15.88 59.40 7.44
C TYR A 638 16.88 58.25 7.47
N GLN A 639 18.11 58.52 7.92
CA GLN A 639 19.22 57.57 7.97
C GLN A 639 19.91 57.66 9.31
N LEU A 640 20.09 56.54 9.97
CA LEU A 640 20.90 56.44 11.18
C LEU A 640 22.31 56.00 10.77
N ILE A 641 23.35 56.65 11.26
CA ILE A 641 24.74 56.33 10.96
C ILE A 641 25.46 56.14 12.29
N GLY A 642 25.92 54.93 12.56
CA GLY A 642 26.85 54.64 13.65
C GLY A 642 28.27 54.59 13.09
N GLU A 643 29.22 55.23 13.75
CA GLU A 643 30.65 55.19 13.45
C GLU A 643 31.35 54.63 14.68
N VAL A 644 32.21 53.64 14.50
CA VAL A 644 33.05 53.07 15.55
C VAL A 644 34.50 53.15 15.10
N GLY A 645 35.28 53.98 15.78
CA GLY A 645 36.71 54.10 15.53
C GLY A 645 37.53 53.06 16.29
N GLN A 646 38.77 52.86 15.85
CA GLN A 646 39.66 51.82 16.39
C GLN A 646 40.12 52.08 17.83
N GLU A 647 40.00 53.32 18.33
CA GLU A 647 40.30 53.67 19.73
C GLU A 647 39.07 53.52 20.66
N GLY A 648 37.95 53.01 20.14
CA GLY A 648 36.72 52.77 20.90
C GLY A 648 35.77 53.97 20.97
N ASP A 649 36.01 55.01 20.18
CA ASP A 649 35.12 56.13 19.97
C ASP A 649 33.88 55.68 19.16
N VAL A 650 32.70 55.97 19.68
CA VAL A 650 31.42 55.61 19.06
C VAL A 650 30.63 56.88 18.78
N GLY A 651 30.43 57.19 17.50
CA GLY A 651 29.58 58.29 17.03
C GLY A 651 28.25 57.77 16.52
N LEU A 652 27.13 58.40 16.90
CA LEU A 652 25.82 58.10 16.32
C LEU A 652 25.23 59.39 15.74
N ARG A 653 24.87 59.38 14.45
CA ARG A 653 24.32 60.53 13.73
C ARG A 653 23.01 60.16 13.06
N LEU A 654 22.02 61.04 13.13
CA LEU A 654 20.78 60.94 12.36
C LEU A 654 20.84 61.95 11.21
N ARG A 655 20.76 61.47 9.97
CA ARG A 655 20.82 62.28 8.75
C ARG A 655 19.44 62.32 8.09
N TYR A 656 18.98 63.52 7.75
CA TYR A 656 17.77 63.74 6.95
C TYR A 656 18.14 64.12 5.51
N LEU A 657 17.61 63.42 4.51
CA LEU A 657 17.86 63.66 3.10
C LEU A 657 16.69 64.44 2.48
N ILE A 658 16.99 65.65 1.98
CA ILE A 658 16.09 66.42 1.12
C ILE A 658 16.48 66.11 -0.32
N ARG A 659 15.56 65.53 -1.10
CA ARG A 659 15.77 65.24 -2.52
C ARG A 659 14.95 66.23 -3.34
N PHE A 660 15.62 67.02 -4.16
CA PHE A 660 14.95 67.85 -5.17
C PHE A 660 14.72 67.00 -6.42
N ARG A 661 13.55 67.17 -7.04
CA ARG A 661 13.17 66.47 -8.28
C ARG A 661 13.75 67.18 -9.49
#